data_AF-A0A8H3BYM7-F1
#
_entry.id   AF-A0A8H3BYM7-F1
#
_cell.length_a   1.000
_cell.length_b   1.000
_cell.length_c   1.000
_cell.angle_alpha   90.00
_cell.angle_beta   90.00
_cell.angle_gamma   90.00
#
_symmetry.space_group_name_H-M   'P 1'
#
loop_
_entity.id
_entity.type
_entity.pdbx_description
1 polymer ?
#
loop_
_entity_poly.entity_id
_entity_poly.type
_entity_poly.pdbx_seq_one_letter_code
_entity_poly.pdbx_strand_id
1 'polypeptide(L)'
;MWEAIQYLTVTDVTPISDLPGSFNSSDEYLNELWMTGARTVQLGCTGKGSITPIWHVSAIGTLIESKNIAIHQKSQNWGQIDFSLSLYIISGSIFTVNKGDQYAPDPGATVFYLTAGNNGTGTFSRYTSIDGAEVGTIPYDGIPPAGLFGFSAGNDTAIIVKNLLVQDVDGNALYSNSLTSQSALEDFATGANSYNGAKRDRVVWAGDFSIFGPTIFYSTANVEAVSGSLLLFTGVQDAEGQISSAILPSIVPSEISTSDWRSRNFYSLIYAISSANAWYEWHQYTGDTLLMRKWWPAIKRDIDYGLSFLDKETGLITVLGLAALDFDGYDGPTPGTHIGANAIVVWALRNAAIMGDSLGDSVASGYREAADNIEKAVNERLFSNSTGAYMLFDGNATIGISQDGNSYAILSGIASASGAPSSARAVIEGMRSLATPFGPLSFSNTTRFLPIVSPYASGFHTWAAFEAGMDEEAISLMRTVWKNQTDVNNPWYTGMTWEFINGTSGEPYNAKYSSQAHGWGSGPTWQLSRYVLGVSPAVPGYSTWSFAPRTVKLTFANGRVPTPWGTITAGWEDSGSTFNMHITAPTGTNGTIVIPGAANKTVTINGVEVIASGSSLPQNVAWAGAEGSAYRLNVTSVAGTFMVSAS
;
A
#
# COMPACT_ATOMS: atom_id res chain seq x y z
N MET A 1 18.21 -39.21 18.66
CA MET A 1 18.33 -38.06 17.74
C MET A 1 17.00 -37.32 17.74
N TRP A 2 16.76 -36.51 18.77
CA TRP A 2 15.75 -35.46 18.74
C TRP A 2 16.57 -34.17 18.73
N GLU A 3 17.18 -33.88 17.59
CA GLU A 3 17.85 -32.59 17.40
C GLU A 3 16.77 -31.52 17.23
N ALA A 4 16.92 -30.48 18.05
CA ALA A 4 16.21 -29.21 18.08
C ALA A 4 15.33 -28.92 16.85
N ILE A 5 14.01 -29.09 17.01
CA ILE A 5 13.03 -28.34 16.22
C ILE A 5 13.17 -26.88 16.66
N GLN A 6 14.01 -26.11 15.98
CA GLN A 6 14.02 -24.65 16.15
C GLN A 6 12.78 -24.10 15.43
N TYR A 7 11.80 -23.66 16.21
CA TYR A 7 10.75 -22.78 15.69
C TYR A 7 11.41 -21.45 15.30
N LEU A 8 11.68 -21.24 14.02
CA LEU A 8 12.03 -19.92 13.50
C LEU A 8 10.77 -19.05 13.60
N THR A 9 10.80 -18.07 14.50
CA THR A 9 9.73 -17.06 14.56
C THR A 9 9.75 -16.25 13.28
N VAL A 10 8.72 -16.43 12.46
CA VAL A 10 8.47 -15.70 11.19
C VAL A 10 8.18 -14.21 11.40
N THR A 11 7.95 -13.82 12.65
CA THR A 11 7.50 -12.49 13.03
C THR A 11 8.68 -11.71 13.57
N ASP A 12 8.93 -10.52 13.02
CA ASP A 12 9.91 -9.60 13.61
C ASP A 12 9.47 -9.22 15.03
N VAL A 13 10.31 -9.56 16.00
CA VAL A 13 10.09 -9.32 17.43
C VAL A 13 10.94 -8.16 17.96
N THR A 14 11.64 -7.44 17.07
CA THR A 14 12.43 -6.27 17.46
C THR A 14 11.56 -5.29 18.25
N PRO A 15 11.94 -4.90 19.48
CA PRO A 15 11.22 -3.88 20.22
C PRO A 15 11.10 -2.59 19.40
N ILE A 16 9.98 -1.87 19.51
CA ILE A 16 9.77 -0.63 18.76
C ILE A 16 10.87 0.40 19.06
N SER A 17 11.39 0.41 20.30
CA SER A 17 12.51 1.26 20.73
C SER A 17 13.80 1.01 19.95
N ASP A 18 13.95 -0.20 19.44
CA ASP A 18 15.17 -0.71 18.81
C ASP A 18 15.06 -0.66 17.28
N LEU A 19 13.93 -0.19 16.74
CA LEU A 19 13.79 0.05 15.31
C LEU A 19 14.79 1.13 14.84
N PRO A 20 15.26 1.05 13.58
CA PRO A 20 16.18 2.03 13.01
C PRO A 20 15.64 3.46 13.09
N GLY A 21 14.37 3.65 12.75
CA GLY A 21 13.66 4.92 12.88
C GLY A 21 12.97 5.09 14.23
N SER A 22 12.80 6.34 14.66
CA SER A 22 12.09 6.67 15.90
C SER A 22 11.48 8.07 15.85
N PHE A 23 10.44 8.28 16.65
CA PHE A 23 9.84 9.59 16.91
C PHE A 23 9.41 9.68 18.38
N ASN A 24 9.66 10.82 18.99
CA ASN A 24 9.24 11.15 20.35
C ASN A 24 8.97 12.65 20.44
N SER A 25 7.95 13.03 21.20
CA SER A 25 7.49 14.42 21.32
C SER A 25 6.90 14.69 22.69
N SER A 26 6.57 15.97 22.94
CA SER A 26 5.87 16.40 24.15
C SER A 26 4.43 15.90 24.26
N ASP A 27 3.90 15.20 23.25
CA ASP A 27 2.55 14.65 23.25
C ASP A 27 2.60 13.12 23.21
N GLU A 28 2.20 12.50 24.32
CA GLU A 28 2.21 11.04 24.49
C GLU A 28 1.31 10.33 23.48
N TYR A 29 0.18 10.93 23.10
CA TYR A 29 -0.74 10.34 22.13
C TYR A 29 -0.11 10.26 20.74
N LEU A 30 0.60 11.31 20.30
CA LEU A 30 1.29 11.28 19.01
C LEU A 30 2.47 10.28 19.03
N ASN A 31 3.13 10.11 20.16
CA ASN A 31 4.17 9.09 20.33
C ASN A 31 3.58 7.69 20.20
N GLU A 32 2.46 7.42 20.87
CA GLU A 32 1.75 6.14 20.78
C GLU A 32 1.22 5.86 19.38
N LEU A 33 0.66 6.86 18.71
CA LEU A 33 0.19 6.76 17.34
C LEU A 33 1.33 6.42 16.37
N TRP A 34 2.49 7.08 16.53
CA TRP A 34 3.68 6.76 15.73
C TRP A 34 4.11 5.30 15.93
N MET A 35 4.18 4.84 17.18
CA MET A 35 4.53 3.46 17.54
C MET A 35 3.53 2.45 16.98
N THR A 36 2.24 2.75 17.04
CA THR A 36 1.16 1.87 16.56
C THR A 36 1.29 1.60 15.05
N GLY A 37 1.55 2.63 14.23
CA GLY A 37 1.76 2.44 12.80
C GLY A 37 3.08 1.72 12.47
N ALA A 38 4.18 2.05 13.18
CA ALA A 38 5.45 1.36 13.04
C ALA A 38 5.32 -0.14 13.36
N ARG A 39 4.61 -0.47 14.45
CA ARG A 39 4.31 -1.85 14.86
C ARG A 39 3.46 -2.59 13.84
N THR A 40 2.44 -1.92 13.30
CA THR A 40 1.55 -2.51 12.29
C THR A 40 2.33 -2.93 11.06
N VAL A 41 3.22 -2.05 10.55
CA VAL A 41 4.02 -2.34 9.36
C VAL A 41 5.11 -3.38 9.66
N GLN A 42 5.75 -3.31 10.83
CA GLN A 42 6.72 -4.31 11.28
C GLN A 42 6.13 -5.71 11.27
N LEU A 43 4.93 -5.89 11.84
CA LEU A 43 4.26 -7.18 11.95
C LEU A 43 3.51 -7.57 10.68
N GLY A 44 3.19 -6.60 9.83
CA GLY A 44 2.58 -6.79 8.51
C GLY A 44 3.58 -7.29 7.46
N CYS A 45 4.87 -7.01 7.62
CA CYS A 45 5.95 -7.50 6.77
C CYS A 45 6.47 -8.86 7.26
N THR A 46 6.73 -9.76 6.33
CA THR A 46 7.38 -11.05 6.58
C THR A 46 8.66 -11.15 5.76
N GLY A 47 9.71 -11.78 6.29
CA GLY A 47 10.96 -11.97 5.56
C GLY A 47 10.82 -12.93 4.37
N LYS A 48 11.69 -12.83 3.36
CA LYS A 48 11.76 -13.78 2.25
C LYS A 48 11.92 -15.22 2.76
N GLY A 49 11.17 -16.16 2.18
CA GLY A 49 11.18 -17.57 2.56
C GLY A 49 10.58 -17.88 3.93
N SER A 50 10.05 -16.88 4.63
CA SER A 50 9.52 -17.02 5.99
C SER A 50 8.04 -17.45 5.99
N ILE A 51 7.27 -17.06 4.97
CA ILE A 51 5.96 -17.67 4.71
C ILE A 51 6.22 -19.09 4.24
N THR A 52 5.86 -20.08 5.07
CA THR A 52 5.99 -21.49 4.71
C THR A 52 5.00 -21.84 3.62
N PRO A 53 5.34 -22.79 2.73
CA PRO A 53 4.38 -23.33 1.78
C PRO A 53 3.11 -23.79 2.49
N ILE A 54 1.93 -23.46 1.95
CA ILE A 54 0.65 -23.91 2.51
C ILE A 54 0.33 -25.36 2.12
N TRP A 55 1.02 -25.86 1.11
CA TRP A 55 0.99 -27.24 0.65
C TRP A 55 2.39 -27.86 0.81
N HIS A 56 2.46 -29.11 1.23
CA HIS A 56 3.72 -29.79 1.49
C HIS A 56 3.94 -30.91 0.48
N VAL A 57 4.93 -30.75 -0.40
CA VAL A 57 5.20 -31.74 -1.44
C VAL A 57 6.10 -32.86 -0.92
N SER A 58 5.78 -34.09 -1.30
CA SER A 58 6.59 -35.26 -0.98
C SER A 58 6.60 -36.26 -2.15
N ALA A 59 7.44 -37.30 -2.05
CA ALA A 59 7.50 -38.37 -3.04
C ALA A 59 6.17 -39.16 -3.17
N ILE A 60 5.30 -39.11 -2.16
CA ILE A 60 4.00 -39.82 -2.17
C ILE A 60 2.84 -38.91 -2.61
N GLY A 61 3.10 -37.63 -2.88
CA GLY A 61 2.12 -36.62 -3.29
C GLY A 61 2.22 -35.32 -2.47
N THR A 62 1.36 -34.37 -2.78
CA THR A 62 1.25 -33.09 -2.08
C THR A 62 0.22 -33.17 -0.96
N LEU A 63 0.68 -32.97 0.27
CA LEU A 63 -0.14 -32.81 1.47
C LEU A 63 -0.84 -31.44 1.47
N ILE A 64 -2.15 -31.45 1.66
CA ILE A 64 -3.01 -30.28 1.81
C ILE A 64 -3.75 -30.41 3.13
N GLU A 65 -3.57 -29.43 4.00
CA GLU A 65 -4.19 -29.38 5.33
C GLU A 65 -5.38 -28.42 5.35
N SER A 66 -6.21 -28.57 6.39
CA SER A 66 -7.49 -27.88 6.59
C SER A 66 -7.46 -26.40 6.19
N LYS A 67 -8.39 -25.99 5.32
CA LYS A 67 -8.58 -24.61 4.82
C LYS A 67 -7.46 -24.01 3.98
N ASN A 68 -6.45 -24.78 3.55
CA ASN A 68 -5.43 -24.30 2.61
C ASN A 68 -5.90 -24.40 1.15
N ILE A 69 -6.71 -23.41 0.74
CA ILE A 69 -7.17 -23.27 -0.64
C ILE A 69 -6.02 -22.81 -1.53
N ALA A 70 -5.86 -23.45 -2.68
CA ALA A 70 -5.06 -22.89 -3.74
C ALA A 70 -5.71 -23.07 -5.11
N ILE A 71 -5.50 -22.08 -5.96
CA ILE A 71 -6.04 -22.01 -7.31
C ILE A 71 -4.87 -22.08 -8.27
N HIS A 72 -4.99 -22.91 -9.30
CA HIS A 72 -3.99 -23.02 -10.35
C HIS A 72 -3.90 -21.70 -11.09
N GLN A 73 -2.69 -21.14 -11.18
CA GLN A 73 -2.48 -19.78 -11.68
C GLN A 73 -3.05 -19.59 -13.08
N LYS A 74 -3.00 -20.58 -13.97
CA LYS A 74 -3.46 -20.44 -15.37
C LYS A 74 -4.94 -20.77 -15.63
N SER A 75 -5.69 -21.15 -14.60
CA SER A 75 -6.97 -21.86 -14.79
C SER A 75 -8.13 -21.02 -15.29
N GLN A 76 -8.17 -19.72 -15.03
CA GLN A 76 -9.16 -18.79 -15.58
C GLN A 76 -9.21 -18.71 -17.12
N ASN A 77 -8.10 -19.04 -17.80
CA ASN A 77 -8.01 -19.01 -19.27
C ASN A 77 -8.48 -20.34 -19.85
N TRP A 78 -8.73 -21.32 -18.98
CA TRP A 78 -9.32 -22.55 -19.40
C TRP A 78 -10.81 -22.31 -19.61
N GLY A 79 -11.30 -22.78 -20.75
CA GLY A 79 -12.73 -22.84 -21.02
C GLY A 79 -13.38 -23.88 -20.11
N GLN A 80 -14.24 -24.71 -20.68
CA GLN A 80 -14.73 -25.86 -19.95
C GLN A 80 -13.59 -26.87 -19.76
N ILE A 81 -13.43 -27.35 -18.53
CA ILE A 81 -12.36 -28.28 -18.16
C ILE A 81 -12.89 -29.59 -17.61
N ASP A 82 -12.10 -30.64 -17.82
CA ASP A 82 -12.18 -31.94 -17.15
C ASP A 82 -10.89 -32.16 -16.34
N PHE A 83 -10.94 -32.96 -15.27
CA PHE A 83 -9.74 -33.28 -14.50
C PHE A 83 -9.76 -34.67 -13.88
N SER A 84 -8.58 -35.23 -13.65
CA SER A 84 -8.37 -36.45 -12.88
C SER A 84 -7.17 -36.29 -11.94
N LEU A 85 -7.23 -36.91 -10.77
CA LEU A 85 -6.15 -36.96 -9.78
C LEU A 85 -6.28 -38.20 -8.89
N SER A 86 -5.19 -38.60 -8.24
CA SER A 86 -5.20 -39.57 -7.14
C SER A 86 -5.29 -38.84 -5.80
N LEU A 87 -6.21 -39.28 -4.93
CA LEU A 87 -6.48 -38.68 -3.61
C LEU A 87 -6.30 -39.73 -2.50
N TYR A 88 -5.61 -39.33 -1.42
CA TYR A 88 -5.44 -40.10 -0.20
C TYR A 88 -5.87 -39.26 1.00
N ILE A 89 -6.75 -39.78 1.86
CA ILE A 89 -7.24 -39.06 3.05
C ILE A 89 -6.40 -39.48 4.26
N ILE A 90 -5.74 -38.52 4.90
CA ILE A 90 -5.01 -38.73 6.14
C ILE A 90 -5.95 -38.62 7.34
N SER A 91 -6.83 -37.60 7.33
CA SER A 91 -7.84 -37.37 8.36
C SER A 91 -9.00 -36.56 7.79
N GLY A 92 -10.19 -36.67 8.39
CA GLY A 92 -11.38 -35.94 7.95
C GLY A 92 -12.06 -36.58 6.75
N SER A 93 -12.78 -35.79 5.94
CA SER A 93 -13.58 -36.35 4.84
C SER A 93 -13.96 -35.39 3.73
N ILE A 94 -13.51 -34.14 3.80
CA ILE A 94 -13.98 -33.09 2.91
C ILE A 94 -12.84 -32.67 1.99
N PHE A 95 -13.02 -32.89 0.69
CA PHE A 95 -12.15 -32.38 -0.36
C PHE A 95 -12.96 -31.46 -1.26
N THR A 96 -12.57 -30.21 -1.36
CA THR A 96 -13.28 -29.25 -2.20
C THR A 96 -12.47 -29.00 -3.46
N VAL A 97 -13.14 -29.06 -4.61
CA VAL A 97 -12.59 -28.52 -5.85
C VAL A 97 -13.25 -27.17 -6.06
N ASN A 98 -12.43 -26.13 -5.99
CA ASN A 98 -12.88 -24.77 -6.14
C ASN A 98 -12.99 -24.46 -7.64
N LYS A 99 -14.20 -24.08 -8.05
CA LYS A 99 -14.54 -23.64 -9.41
C LYS A 99 -15.24 -22.27 -9.27
N GLY A 100 -14.72 -21.17 -9.80
CA GLY A 100 -15.32 -19.83 -9.57
C GLY A 100 -14.42 -18.61 -9.82
N ASP A 101 -14.74 -17.44 -9.23
CA ASP A 101 -13.98 -16.19 -9.31
C ASP A 101 -12.91 -16.04 -8.19
N GLN A 102 -11.82 -15.33 -8.49
CA GLN A 102 -10.53 -15.36 -7.78
C GLN A 102 -10.54 -14.86 -6.33
N TYR A 103 -11.60 -14.15 -5.92
CA TYR A 103 -11.62 -13.39 -4.66
C TYR A 103 -12.87 -13.60 -3.80
N ALA A 104 -13.73 -14.56 -4.14
CA ALA A 104 -14.89 -14.92 -3.33
C ALA A 104 -14.81 -16.39 -2.92
N PRO A 105 -14.58 -16.72 -1.62
CA PRO A 105 -14.62 -18.09 -1.15
C PRO A 105 -16.02 -18.74 -1.23
N ASP A 106 -17.06 -18.03 -1.67
CA ASP A 106 -18.42 -18.55 -1.81
C ASP A 106 -19.27 -17.59 -2.70
N PRO A 107 -20.20 -18.07 -3.56
CA PRO A 107 -20.69 -19.43 -3.72
C PRO A 107 -20.52 -19.94 -5.17
N GLY A 108 -19.36 -20.53 -5.45
CA GLY A 108 -19.12 -21.32 -6.67
C GLY A 108 -18.42 -22.66 -6.42
N ALA A 109 -17.84 -22.86 -5.22
CA ALA A 109 -17.10 -24.06 -4.90
C ALA A 109 -18.00 -25.30 -5.01
N THR A 110 -17.63 -26.22 -5.92
CA THR A 110 -18.26 -27.53 -5.97
C THR A 110 -17.63 -28.36 -4.86
N VAL A 111 -18.34 -28.51 -3.74
CA VAL A 111 -17.86 -29.28 -2.60
C VAL A 111 -18.11 -30.76 -2.86
N PHE A 112 -17.04 -31.55 -2.93
CA PHE A 112 -17.12 -33.00 -3.06
C PHE A 112 -17.03 -33.63 -1.67
N TYR A 113 -17.96 -34.52 -1.37
CA TYR A 113 -17.93 -35.37 -0.19
C TYR A 113 -17.70 -36.79 -0.63
N LEU A 114 -16.89 -37.53 0.13
CA LEU A 114 -16.32 -38.77 -0.34
C LEU A 114 -16.90 -39.97 0.41
N THR A 115 -17.43 -40.96 -0.33
CA THR A 115 -18.05 -42.17 0.23
C THR A 115 -17.33 -43.40 -0.32
N ALA A 116 -16.73 -44.25 0.53
CA ALA A 116 -16.15 -45.54 0.14
C ALA A 116 -17.15 -46.67 0.34
N GLY A 117 -17.28 -47.55 -0.66
CA GLY A 117 -17.89 -48.86 -0.48
C GLY A 117 -16.86 -49.86 0.07
N ASN A 118 -17.32 -50.96 0.65
CA ASN A 118 -16.54 -52.00 1.36
C ASN A 118 -15.39 -52.68 0.57
N ASN A 119 -15.10 -52.26 -0.67
CA ASN A 119 -14.14 -52.91 -1.58
C ASN A 119 -12.99 -51.98 -2.03
N GLY A 120 -12.77 -50.83 -1.37
CA GLY A 120 -11.70 -49.89 -1.76
C GLY A 120 -12.00 -49.08 -3.03
N THR A 121 -13.25 -49.05 -3.47
CA THR A 121 -13.75 -48.16 -4.54
C THR A 121 -14.85 -47.26 -3.95
N GLY A 122 -14.63 -45.95 -3.98
CA GLY A 122 -15.61 -44.97 -3.54
C GLY A 122 -16.49 -44.42 -4.67
N THR A 123 -17.73 -44.07 -4.32
CA THR A 123 -18.67 -43.32 -5.17
C THR A 123 -19.04 -42.05 -4.43
N PHE A 124 -18.96 -40.90 -5.10
CA PHE A 124 -19.23 -39.59 -4.49
C PHE A 124 -20.71 -39.47 -4.07
N SER A 125 -20.96 -39.25 -2.79
CA SER A 125 -22.26 -38.80 -2.29
C SER A 125 -22.09 -37.92 -1.05
N ARG A 126 -23.04 -37.00 -0.85
CA ARG A 126 -22.93 -35.79 -0.01
C ARG A 126 -22.65 -35.98 1.50
N TYR A 127 -22.38 -37.19 2.03
CA TYR A 127 -22.27 -37.38 3.49
C TYR A 127 -21.32 -38.51 3.96
N THR A 128 -20.48 -38.17 4.94
CA THR A 128 -19.73 -38.98 5.95
C THR A 128 -18.28 -39.45 5.67
N SER A 129 -17.54 -39.77 6.75
CA SER A 129 -16.06 -39.80 6.86
C SER A 129 -15.36 -41.15 6.81
N ILE A 130 -14.07 -41.16 6.42
CA ILE A 130 -13.19 -42.35 6.31
C ILE A 130 -11.74 -42.03 6.73
N ASP A 131 -11.10 -42.97 7.44
CA ASP A 131 -9.66 -42.97 7.75
C ASP A 131 -8.88 -43.92 6.81
N GLY A 132 -7.82 -43.41 6.15
CA GLY A 132 -6.61 -44.18 5.84
C GLY A 132 -6.56 -45.09 4.58
N ALA A 133 -7.33 -44.85 3.52
CA ALA A 133 -7.24 -45.62 2.26
C ALA A 133 -7.00 -44.73 1.01
N GLU A 134 -6.31 -45.25 -0.01
CA GLU A 134 -6.28 -44.65 -1.36
C GLU A 134 -7.69 -44.77 -1.95
N VAL A 135 -8.27 -43.65 -2.34
CA VAL A 135 -9.72 -43.57 -2.51
C VAL A 135 -10.17 -43.82 -3.96
N GLY A 136 -9.30 -43.56 -4.93
CA GLY A 136 -9.57 -43.74 -6.36
C GLY A 136 -9.20 -42.53 -7.22
N THR A 137 -9.59 -42.57 -8.50
CA THR A 137 -9.51 -41.45 -9.45
C THR A 137 -10.84 -40.72 -9.45
N ILE A 138 -10.85 -39.38 -9.43
CA ILE A 138 -12.07 -38.56 -9.58
C ILE A 138 -12.44 -38.50 -11.07
N PRO A 139 -13.56 -39.08 -11.54
CA PRO A 139 -14.04 -38.93 -12.91
C PRO A 139 -15.22 -37.94 -13.00
N TYR A 140 -15.40 -37.36 -14.19
CA TYR A 140 -16.50 -36.48 -14.64
C TYR A 140 -17.81 -36.52 -13.81
N ASP A 141 -18.20 -35.39 -13.22
CA ASP A 141 -19.45 -35.22 -12.44
C ASP A 141 -20.64 -34.69 -13.27
N GLY A 142 -20.45 -34.45 -14.59
CA GLY A 142 -21.53 -33.98 -15.46
C GLY A 142 -21.86 -32.49 -15.35
N ILE A 143 -21.14 -31.72 -14.52
CA ILE A 143 -21.43 -30.30 -14.28
C ILE A 143 -20.30 -29.46 -14.89
N PRO A 144 -20.53 -28.75 -16.00
CA PRO A 144 -19.50 -27.93 -16.64
C PRO A 144 -19.52 -26.49 -16.09
N PRO A 145 -18.47 -26.04 -15.39
CA PRO A 145 -18.17 -24.63 -15.35
C PRO A 145 -16.93 -24.31 -16.20
N ALA A 146 -16.87 -23.07 -16.67
CA ALA A 146 -15.65 -22.45 -17.17
C ALA A 146 -14.98 -21.67 -16.02
N GLY A 147 -13.66 -21.50 -16.06
CA GLY A 147 -12.94 -20.62 -15.13
C GLY A 147 -12.04 -21.33 -14.13
N LEU A 148 -11.75 -20.65 -13.00
CA LEU A 148 -10.68 -21.03 -12.07
C LEU A 148 -10.80 -22.46 -11.58
N PHE A 149 -9.66 -23.11 -11.42
CA PHE A 149 -9.53 -24.48 -10.96
C PHE A 149 -8.57 -24.52 -9.78
N GLY A 150 -9.05 -24.98 -8.65
CA GLY A 150 -8.26 -25.13 -7.44
C GLY A 150 -8.77 -26.24 -6.55
N PHE A 151 -8.07 -26.51 -5.46
CA PHE A 151 -8.50 -27.51 -4.50
C PHE A 151 -8.16 -27.10 -3.07
N SER A 152 -8.90 -27.65 -2.11
CA SER A 152 -8.68 -27.47 -0.68
C SER A 152 -9.13 -28.68 0.12
N ALA A 153 -8.53 -28.85 1.29
CA ALA A 153 -9.08 -29.71 2.33
C ALA A 153 -10.11 -28.92 3.14
N GLY A 154 -11.25 -29.55 3.44
CA GLY A 154 -12.25 -28.95 4.32
C GLY A 154 -11.80 -28.91 5.78
N ASN A 155 -12.69 -28.43 6.65
CA ASN A 155 -12.37 -28.30 8.08
C ASN A 155 -11.90 -29.64 8.67
N ASP A 156 -10.86 -29.56 9.48
CA ASP A 156 -10.24 -30.68 10.19
C ASP A 156 -9.84 -31.86 9.28
N THR A 157 -9.65 -31.59 7.98
CA THR A 157 -9.28 -32.58 6.97
C THR A 157 -7.83 -32.38 6.56
N ALA A 158 -7.10 -33.48 6.38
CA ALA A 158 -5.79 -33.50 5.73
C ALA A 158 -5.77 -34.58 4.64
N ILE A 159 -5.27 -34.23 3.46
CA ILE A 159 -5.27 -35.09 2.27
C ILE A 159 -3.91 -35.06 1.57
N ILE A 160 -3.60 -36.10 0.80
CA ILE A 160 -2.51 -36.12 -0.17
C ILE A 160 -3.11 -36.24 -1.57
N VAL A 161 -2.68 -35.37 -2.48
CA VAL A 161 -3.05 -35.41 -3.91
C VAL A 161 -1.83 -35.68 -4.79
N LYS A 162 -2.00 -36.46 -5.85
CA LYS A 162 -0.95 -36.72 -6.87
C LYS A 162 -1.56 -36.98 -8.26
N ASN A 163 -0.71 -36.93 -9.29
CA ASN A 163 -1.07 -37.28 -10.67
C ASN A 163 -2.25 -36.47 -11.23
N LEU A 164 -2.18 -35.14 -11.09
CA LEU A 164 -3.21 -34.25 -11.63
C LEU A 164 -3.07 -34.15 -13.15
N LEU A 165 -4.16 -34.38 -13.85
CA LEU A 165 -4.35 -34.10 -15.27
C LEU A 165 -5.61 -33.25 -15.42
N VAL A 166 -5.52 -32.15 -16.15
CA VAL A 166 -6.64 -31.29 -16.54
C VAL A 166 -6.71 -31.27 -18.06
N GLN A 167 -7.91 -31.42 -18.62
CA GLN A 167 -8.18 -31.49 -20.04
C GLN A 167 -9.30 -30.52 -20.43
N ASP A 168 -9.43 -30.19 -21.71
CA ASP A 168 -10.64 -29.55 -22.24
C ASP A 168 -11.74 -30.58 -22.53
N VAL A 169 -12.90 -30.10 -22.96
CA VAL A 169 -14.06 -30.96 -23.32
C VAL A 169 -13.82 -31.89 -24.51
N ASP A 170 -12.78 -31.63 -25.30
CA ASP A 170 -12.37 -32.46 -26.44
C ASP A 170 -11.31 -33.50 -26.03
N GLY A 171 -10.90 -33.52 -24.75
CA GLY A 171 -9.90 -34.44 -24.19
C GLY A 171 -8.45 -34.00 -24.41
N ASN A 172 -8.18 -32.77 -24.86
CA ASN A 172 -6.82 -32.25 -24.99
C ASN A 172 -6.29 -31.87 -23.60
N ALA A 173 -5.06 -32.28 -23.29
CA ALA A 173 -4.43 -31.92 -22.01
C ALA A 173 -4.14 -30.41 -21.94
N LEU A 174 -4.76 -29.74 -20.95
CA LEU A 174 -4.52 -28.33 -20.60
C LEU A 174 -3.41 -28.19 -19.56
N TYR A 175 -3.32 -29.13 -18.63
CA TYR A 175 -2.29 -29.15 -17.59
C TYR A 175 -2.06 -30.57 -17.06
N SER A 176 -0.81 -30.90 -16.73
CA SER A 176 -0.49 -32.17 -16.08
C SER A 176 0.68 -32.01 -15.13
N ASN A 177 0.54 -32.48 -13.89
CA ASN A 177 1.61 -32.47 -12.91
C ASN A 177 1.50 -33.67 -11.97
N SER A 178 2.63 -34.28 -11.63
CA SER A 178 2.67 -35.38 -10.67
C SER A 178 2.25 -34.95 -9.26
N LEU A 179 2.36 -33.67 -8.93
CA LEU A 179 2.24 -33.11 -7.57
C LEU A 179 3.17 -33.82 -6.57
N THR A 180 4.38 -34.17 -7.01
CA THR A 180 5.43 -34.79 -6.17
C THR A 180 6.72 -33.98 -6.14
N SER A 181 6.76 -32.81 -6.80
CA SER A 181 7.90 -31.90 -6.77
C SER A 181 7.49 -30.43 -6.59
N GLN A 182 8.47 -29.58 -6.29
CA GLN A 182 8.30 -28.15 -6.01
C GLN A 182 7.54 -27.38 -7.11
N SER A 183 7.62 -27.82 -8.38
CA SER A 183 6.88 -27.20 -9.49
C SER A 183 5.37 -27.12 -9.21
N ALA A 184 4.84 -28.08 -8.46
CA ALA A 184 3.43 -28.09 -8.08
C ALA A 184 3.04 -26.93 -7.14
N LEU A 185 3.99 -26.42 -6.35
CA LEU A 185 3.74 -25.28 -5.47
C LEU A 185 3.77 -23.96 -6.25
N GLU A 186 4.60 -23.88 -7.29
CA GLU A 186 4.68 -22.73 -8.18
C GLU A 186 3.38 -22.59 -8.98
N ASP A 187 2.89 -23.68 -9.60
CA ASP A 187 1.68 -23.69 -10.43
C ASP A 187 0.41 -23.25 -9.69
N PHE A 188 0.36 -23.40 -8.36
CA PHE A 188 -0.77 -23.04 -7.49
C PHE A 188 -0.48 -21.85 -6.56
N ALA A 189 0.68 -21.19 -6.72
CA ALA A 189 1.13 -20.09 -5.86
C ALA A 189 1.19 -20.43 -4.35
N THR A 190 1.39 -21.71 -4.01
CA THR A 190 1.43 -22.23 -2.63
C THR A 190 2.83 -22.37 -2.07
N GLY A 191 3.85 -21.97 -2.84
CA GLY A 191 5.25 -21.96 -2.42
C GLY A 191 5.55 -20.93 -1.32
N ALA A 192 6.79 -20.97 -0.84
CA ALA A 192 7.29 -19.94 0.06
C ALA A 192 7.33 -18.59 -0.65
N ASN A 193 7.26 -17.49 0.11
CA ASN A 193 7.36 -16.16 -0.47
C ASN A 193 8.77 -15.92 -1.05
N SER A 194 8.82 -15.48 -2.30
CA SER A 194 10.08 -15.22 -3.03
C SER A 194 10.71 -13.88 -2.61
N TYR A 195 9.92 -13.00 -2.00
CA TYR A 195 10.26 -11.69 -1.47
C TYR A 195 9.53 -11.46 -0.16
N ASN A 196 9.92 -10.44 0.61
CA ASN A 196 9.17 -10.06 1.80
C ASN A 196 7.71 -9.76 1.43
N GLY A 197 6.75 -10.21 2.25
CA GLY A 197 5.32 -10.20 1.88
C GLY A 197 4.39 -9.82 3.01
N ALA A 198 3.10 -9.66 2.69
CA ALA A 198 2.05 -9.36 3.65
C ALA A 198 1.67 -10.58 4.50
N LYS A 199 1.36 -10.38 5.79
CA LYS A 199 1.09 -11.48 6.72
C LYS A 199 -0.38 -11.96 6.78
N ARG A 200 -1.36 -11.03 6.72
CA ARG A 200 -2.78 -11.34 6.94
C ARG A 200 -3.39 -12.11 5.77
N ASP A 201 -3.66 -11.41 4.67
CA ASP A 201 -4.27 -12.02 3.48
C ASP A 201 -3.23 -12.70 2.60
N ARG A 202 -1.94 -12.50 2.91
CA ARG A 202 -0.79 -12.91 2.09
C ARG A 202 -0.87 -12.35 0.68
N VAL A 203 -1.40 -11.15 0.54
CA VAL A 203 -1.51 -10.41 -0.71
C VAL A 203 -0.88 -9.05 -0.53
N VAL A 204 -0.04 -8.65 -1.48
CA VAL A 204 0.53 -7.31 -1.57
C VAL A 204 -0.38 -6.47 -2.45
N TRP A 205 -0.94 -5.41 -1.88
CA TRP A 205 -1.88 -4.51 -2.54
C TRP A 205 -1.18 -3.22 -2.96
N ALA A 206 -1.28 -2.86 -4.24
CA ALA A 206 -0.58 -1.70 -4.80
C ALA A 206 -1.11 -0.36 -4.25
N GLY A 207 -2.44 -0.25 -4.07
CA GLY A 207 -3.09 0.92 -3.48
C GLY A 207 -2.62 1.16 -2.05
N ASP A 208 -2.73 0.16 -1.17
CA ASP A 208 -2.27 0.22 0.21
C ASP A 208 -0.81 0.68 0.30
N PHE A 209 0.04 0.12 -0.54
CA PHE A 209 1.48 0.37 -0.52
C PHE A 209 1.81 1.85 -0.76
N SER A 210 1.00 2.58 -1.52
CA SER A 210 1.21 4.00 -1.77
C SER A 210 1.10 4.89 -0.52
N ILE A 211 0.35 4.48 0.52
CA ILE A 211 0.24 5.23 1.77
C ILE A 211 1.15 4.69 2.88
N PHE A 212 1.34 3.37 2.97
CA PHE A 212 2.13 2.77 4.04
C PHE A 212 3.59 2.51 3.68
N GLY A 213 3.96 2.46 2.39
CA GLY A 213 5.34 2.27 1.94
C GLY A 213 6.32 3.25 2.61
N PRO A 214 6.03 4.57 2.67
CA PRO A 214 6.81 5.54 3.43
C PRO A 214 7.00 5.20 4.92
N THR A 215 6.03 4.54 5.56
CA THR A 215 6.18 4.06 6.96
C THR A 215 7.36 3.11 7.10
N ILE A 216 7.61 2.23 6.14
CA ILE A 216 8.76 1.31 6.17
C ILE A 216 10.06 2.11 6.22
N PHE A 217 10.21 3.11 5.36
CA PHE A 217 11.43 3.94 5.30
C PHE A 217 11.67 4.74 6.59
N TYR A 218 10.62 5.23 7.26
CA TYR A 218 10.77 6.00 8.49
C TYR A 218 10.79 5.18 9.79
N SER A 219 10.54 3.88 9.74
CA SER A 219 10.49 3.02 10.93
C SER A 219 11.45 1.83 10.85
N THR A 220 11.06 0.75 10.18
CA THR A 220 11.80 -0.51 10.15
C THR A 220 13.01 -0.49 9.23
N ALA A 221 13.05 0.45 8.27
CA ALA A 221 14.04 0.53 7.20
C ALA A 221 14.19 -0.77 6.39
N ASN A 222 13.14 -1.60 6.34
CA ASN A 222 13.15 -2.85 5.57
C ASN A 222 12.98 -2.59 4.07
N VAL A 223 14.02 -2.03 3.45
CA VAL A 223 14.06 -1.66 2.02
C VAL A 223 13.90 -2.86 1.07
N GLU A 224 14.24 -4.06 1.53
CA GLU A 224 14.00 -5.31 0.77
C GLU A 224 12.50 -5.62 0.64
N ALA A 225 11.70 -5.26 1.66
CA ALA A 225 10.24 -5.40 1.56
C ALA A 225 9.61 -4.41 0.58
N VAL A 226 10.17 -3.21 0.52
CA VAL A 226 9.71 -2.21 -0.46
C VAL A 226 10.04 -2.66 -1.88
N SER A 227 11.32 -2.93 -2.15
CA SER A 227 11.75 -3.36 -3.49
C SER A 227 11.06 -4.64 -3.94
N GLY A 228 10.91 -5.65 -3.06
CA GLY A 228 10.18 -6.88 -3.37
C GLY A 228 8.73 -6.63 -3.78
N SER A 229 8.02 -5.73 -3.10
CA SER A 229 6.64 -5.36 -3.43
C SER A 229 6.54 -4.67 -4.80
N LEU A 230 7.44 -3.73 -5.07
CA LEU A 230 7.51 -3.01 -6.35
C LEU A 230 7.80 -3.94 -7.55
N LEU A 231 8.69 -4.92 -7.34
CA LEU A 231 8.98 -5.97 -8.32
C LEU A 231 7.75 -6.83 -8.59
N LEU A 232 6.97 -7.18 -7.57
CA LEU A 232 5.73 -7.93 -7.76
C LEU A 232 4.75 -7.12 -8.62
N PHE A 233 4.50 -5.85 -8.29
CA PHE A 233 3.57 -4.99 -9.03
C PHE A 233 3.91 -4.92 -10.52
N THR A 234 5.17 -4.65 -10.85
CA THR A 234 5.61 -4.47 -12.24
C THR A 234 5.91 -5.78 -12.96
N GLY A 235 6.23 -6.85 -12.24
CA GLY A 235 6.60 -8.14 -12.79
C GLY A 235 5.44 -9.09 -13.06
N VAL A 236 4.23 -8.72 -12.66
CA VAL A 236 2.97 -9.45 -12.91
C VAL A 236 2.07 -8.58 -13.80
N GLN A 237 2.66 -8.04 -14.86
CA GLN A 237 2.03 -7.13 -15.80
C GLN A 237 1.58 -7.87 -17.06
N ASP A 238 0.37 -7.57 -17.53
CA ASP A 238 -0.13 -8.10 -18.79
C ASP A 238 0.52 -7.44 -20.02
N ALA A 239 0.26 -7.99 -21.20
CA ALA A 239 0.85 -7.52 -22.45
C ALA A 239 0.34 -6.12 -22.87
N GLU A 240 -0.87 -5.76 -22.43
CA GLU A 240 -1.52 -4.48 -22.67
C GLU A 240 -1.03 -3.37 -21.72
N GLY A 241 -0.34 -3.74 -20.64
CA GLY A 241 0.29 -2.83 -19.68
C GLY A 241 -0.37 -2.77 -18.32
N GLN A 242 -1.52 -3.45 -18.12
CA GLN A 242 -2.17 -3.47 -16.83
C GLN A 242 -1.37 -4.29 -15.82
N ILE A 243 -1.19 -3.74 -14.63
CA ILE A 243 -0.66 -4.47 -13.48
C ILE A 243 -1.78 -4.96 -12.58
N SER A 244 -1.52 -6.02 -11.81
CA SER A 244 -2.45 -6.43 -10.77
C SER A 244 -2.46 -5.44 -9.60
N SER A 245 -3.65 -5.12 -9.11
CA SER A 245 -3.83 -4.40 -7.86
C SER A 245 -3.50 -5.25 -6.63
N ALA A 246 -3.44 -6.58 -6.76
CA ALA A 246 -3.37 -7.53 -5.64
C ALA A 246 -2.57 -8.80 -6.00
N ILE A 247 -1.38 -8.98 -5.40
CA ILE A 247 -0.42 -10.01 -5.83
C ILE A 247 0.00 -10.91 -4.67
N LEU A 248 0.02 -12.22 -4.89
CA LEU A 248 0.57 -13.18 -3.95
C LEU A 248 2.12 -13.09 -3.93
N PRO A 249 2.78 -13.01 -2.75
CA PRO A 249 4.23 -12.84 -2.64
C PRO A 249 5.02 -14.11 -2.99
N SER A 250 4.34 -15.23 -3.23
CA SER A 250 4.90 -16.47 -3.79
C SER A 250 5.14 -16.38 -5.30
N ILE A 251 4.51 -15.43 -6.01
CA ILE A 251 4.68 -15.25 -7.45
C ILE A 251 6.11 -14.75 -7.75
N VAL A 252 6.69 -15.29 -8.82
CA VAL A 252 7.99 -14.85 -9.34
C VAL A 252 7.76 -13.76 -10.40
N PRO A 253 8.25 -12.52 -10.19
CA PRO A 253 8.08 -11.44 -11.14
C PRO A 253 8.92 -11.66 -12.40
N SER A 254 8.39 -11.20 -13.54
CA SER A 254 9.05 -11.27 -14.86
C SER A 254 9.11 -9.88 -15.50
N GLU A 255 10.26 -9.53 -16.06
CA GLU A 255 10.41 -8.29 -16.85
C GLU A 255 9.67 -8.36 -18.20
N ILE A 256 9.40 -9.58 -18.66
CA ILE A 256 8.64 -9.86 -19.88
C ILE A 256 7.16 -9.90 -19.51
N SER A 257 6.38 -8.97 -20.07
CA SER A 257 4.93 -8.97 -19.93
C SER A 257 4.28 -10.13 -20.68
N THR A 258 3.14 -10.59 -20.20
CA THR A 258 2.42 -11.72 -20.79
C THR A 258 0.92 -11.60 -20.58
N SER A 259 0.14 -11.92 -21.61
CA SER A 259 -1.33 -11.95 -21.54
C SER A 259 -1.87 -13.00 -20.56
N ASP A 260 -1.01 -13.88 -20.04
CA ASP A 260 -1.34 -14.83 -18.98
C ASP A 260 -2.00 -14.14 -17.77
N TRP A 261 -1.59 -12.90 -17.47
CA TRP A 261 -2.05 -12.13 -16.31
C TRP A 261 -3.38 -11.39 -16.50
N ARG A 262 -3.85 -11.21 -17.74
CA ARG A 262 -4.96 -10.31 -18.08
C ARG A 262 -6.29 -10.66 -17.40
N SER A 263 -6.57 -11.95 -17.25
CA SER A 263 -7.74 -12.50 -16.55
C SER A 263 -7.44 -12.90 -15.09
N ARG A 264 -6.18 -12.73 -14.65
CA ARG A 264 -5.56 -13.24 -13.40
C ARG A 264 -5.46 -12.21 -12.31
N ASN A 265 -5.73 -10.98 -12.68
CA ASN A 265 -5.37 -9.84 -11.90
C ASN A 265 -6.66 -9.11 -11.55
N PHE A 266 -6.96 -9.03 -10.26
CA PHE A 266 -7.81 -7.96 -9.79
C PHE A 266 -7.24 -6.63 -10.28
N TYR A 267 -8.07 -5.86 -10.97
CA TYR A 267 -7.69 -4.56 -11.49
C TYR A 267 -8.68 -3.52 -11.02
N SER A 268 -8.13 -2.57 -10.27
CA SER A 268 -8.67 -1.26 -10.01
C SER A 268 -7.70 -0.26 -10.60
N LEU A 269 -8.18 0.70 -11.39
CA LEU A 269 -7.31 1.76 -11.94
C LEU A 269 -6.57 2.49 -10.81
N ILE A 270 -7.28 2.86 -9.74
CA ILE A 270 -6.72 3.63 -8.63
C ILE A 270 -5.60 2.84 -7.96
N TYR A 271 -5.82 1.56 -7.68
CA TYR A 271 -4.81 0.72 -7.03
C TYR A 271 -3.63 0.40 -7.94
N ALA A 272 -3.87 0.08 -9.21
CA ALA A 272 -2.82 -0.21 -10.17
C ALA A 272 -1.89 1.00 -10.35
N ILE A 273 -2.46 2.16 -10.70
CA ILE A 273 -1.70 3.39 -10.92
C ILE A 273 -0.96 3.88 -9.67
N SER A 274 -1.46 3.56 -8.47
CA SER A 274 -0.76 3.83 -7.22
C SER A 274 0.63 3.16 -7.14
N SER A 275 0.91 2.12 -7.93
CA SER A 275 2.24 1.53 -8.03
C SER A 275 3.28 2.49 -8.61
N ALA A 276 2.91 3.33 -9.58
CA ALA A 276 3.80 4.34 -10.16
C ALA A 276 4.19 5.38 -9.11
N ASN A 277 3.25 5.74 -8.23
CA ASN A 277 3.51 6.61 -7.08
C ASN A 277 4.43 5.91 -6.05
N ALA A 278 4.26 4.61 -5.82
CA ALA A 278 5.16 3.84 -4.97
C ALA A 278 6.60 3.76 -5.51
N TRP A 279 6.78 3.64 -6.84
CA TRP A 279 8.09 3.72 -7.48
C TRP A 279 8.75 5.09 -7.32
N TYR A 280 7.94 6.17 -7.38
CA TYR A 280 8.44 7.51 -7.10
C TYR A 280 8.92 7.64 -5.65
N GLU A 281 8.14 7.16 -4.66
CA GLU A 281 8.59 7.16 -3.26
C GLU A 281 9.89 6.34 -3.09
N TRP A 282 10.00 5.17 -3.73
CA TRP A 282 11.27 4.42 -3.75
C TRP A 282 12.44 5.23 -4.26
N HIS A 283 12.29 5.92 -5.40
CA HIS A 283 13.31 6.82 -5.93
C HIS A 283 13.64 7.94 -4.95
N GLN A 284 12.63 8.57 -4.34
CA GLN A 284 12.81 9.64 -3.35
C GLN A 284 13.61 9.18 -2.12
N TYR A 285 13.32 8.02 -1.54
CA TYR A 285 13.99 7.53 -0.34
C TYR A 285 15.35 6.89 -0.61
N THR A 286 15.52 6.21 -1.75
CA THR A 286 16.72 5.40 -2.01
C THR A 286 17.69 6.02 -3.01
N GLY A 287 17.19 6.85 -3.94
CA GLY A 287 17.96 7.33 -5.09
C GLY A 287 18.34 6.23 -6.08
N ASP A 288 17.78 5.03 -5.96
CA ASP A 288 18.13 3.88 -6.80
C ASP A 288 17.54 4.00 -8.22
N THR A 289 18.32 4.65 -9.07
CA THR A 289 18.04 4.77 -10.50
C THR A 289 18.34 3.50 -11.29
N LEU A 290 19.10 2.54 -10.75
CA LEU A 290 19.44 1.30 -11.47
C LEU A 290 18.25 0.36 -11.50
N LEU A 291 17.64 0.09 -10.34
CA LEU A 291 16.44 -0.72 -10.25
C LEU A 291 15.27 -0.04 -10.96
N MET A 292 15.11 1.27 -10.78
CA MET A 292 14.08 2.03 -11.48
C MET A 292 14.26 1.97 -13.00
N ARG A 293 15.47 2.15 -13.54
CA ARG A 293 15.74 2.07 -14.99
C ARG A 293 15.38 0.69 -15.55
N LYS A 294 15.66 -0.37 -14.79
CA LYS A 294 15.36 -1.74 -15.16
C LYS A 294 13.85 -1.97 -15.37
N TRP A 295 13.03 -1.42 -14.47
CA TRP A 295 11.57 -1.60 -14.50
C TRP A 295 10.81 -0.45 -15.16
N TRP A 296 11.52 0.60 -15.57
CA TRP A 296 10.95 1.77 -16.25
C TRP A 296 10.04 1.42 -17.45
N PRO A 297 10.35 0.44 -18.31
CA PRO A 297 9.43 0.03 -19.37
C PRO A 297 8.07 -0.47 -18.85
N ALA A 298 8.04 -1.19 -17.72
CA ALA A 298 6.80 -1.67 -17.13
C ALA A 298 6.01 -0.52 -16.48
N ILE A 299 6.68 0.39 -15.78
CA ILE A 299 6.06 1.58 -15.18
C ILE A 299 5.39 2.43 -16.25
N LYS A 300 6.06 2.66 -17.39
CA LYS A 300 5.47 3.40 -18.52
C LYS A 300 4.23 2.72 -19.09
N ARG A 301 4.26 1.39 -19.27
CA ARG A 301 3.11 0.63 -19.76
C ARG A 301 1.90 0.70 -18.83
N ASP A 302 2.12 0.72 -17.51
CA ASP A 302 1.04 0.87 -16.53
C ASP A 302 0.37 2.25 -16.65
N ILE A 303 1.18 3.31 -16.75
CA ILE A 303 0.69 4.68 -16.97
C ILE A 303 -0.04 4.80 -18.31
N ASP A 304 0.52 4.25 -19.38
CA ASP A 304 -0.08 4.27 -20.71
C ASP A 304 -1.41 3.49 -20.74
N TYR A 305 -1.52 2.39 -19.97
CA TYR A 305 -2.78 1.67 -19.79
C TYR A 305 -3.80 2.50 -19.01
N GLY A 306 -3.39 3.20 -17.94
CA GLY A 306 -4.25 4.14 -17.23
C GLY A 306 -4.78 5.26 -18.13
N LEU A 307 -3.94 5.78 -19.02
CA LEU A 307 -4.32 6.77 -20.03
C LEU A 307 -5.26 6.23 -21.10
N SER A 308 -5.39 4.90 -21.26
CA SER A 308 -6.37 4.32 -22.18
C SER A 308 -7.83 4.58 -21.77
N PHE A 309 -8.06 4.92 -20.49
CA PHE A 309 -9.35 5.33 -19.94
C PHE A 309 -9.66 6.83 -20.17
N LEU A 310 -8.77 7.57 -20.83
CA LEU A 310 -8.99 8.98 -21.15
C LEU A 310 -10.05 9.13 -22.25
N ASP A 311 -11.18 9.72 -21.88
CA ASP A 311 -12.20 10.13 -22.81
C ASP A 311 -11.73 11.41 -23.53
N LYS A 312 -11.57 11.32 -24.85
CA LYS A 312 -11.04 12.41 -25.69
C LYS A 312 -12.00 13.59 -25.86
N GLU A 313 -13.30 13.40 -25.62
CA GLU A 313 -14.31 14.47 -25.74
C GLU A 313 -14.35 15.31 -24.47
N THR A 314 -14.28 14.66 -23.31
CA THR A 314 -14.34 15.33 -22.01
C THR A 314 -12.97 15.78 -21.51
N GLY A 315 -11.91 15.08 -21.91
CA GLY A 315 -10.55 15.25 -21.37
C GLY A 315 -10.35 14.62 -19.99
N LEU A 316 -11.28 13.75 -19.57
CA LEU A 316 -11.27 13.12 -18.24
C LEU A 316 -11.05 11.62 -18.37
N ILE A 317 -10.45 11.04 -17.33
CA ILE A 317 -10.42 9.60 -17.11
C ILE A 317 -11.83 9.17 -16.69
N THR A 318 -12.42 8.25 -17.45
CA THR A 318 -13.72 7.64 -17.16
C THR A 318 -13.55 6.13 -17.03
N VAL A 319 -13.94 5.58 -15.88
CA VAL A 319 -13.73 4.17 -15.55
C VAL A 319 -15.08 3.51 -15.32
N LEU A 320 -15.31 2.34 -15.92
CA LEU A 320 -16.58 1.62 -15.82
C LEU A 320 -16.36 0.20 -15.29
N GLY A 321 -17.45 -0.40 -14.80
CA GLY A 321 -17.43 -1.80 -14.35
C GLY A 321 -16.45 -2.06 -13.20
N LEU A 322 -15.83 -3.23 -13.19
CA LEU A 322 -14.94 -3.66 -12.10
C LEU A 322 -13.63 -2.86 -12.03
N ALA A 323 -13.18 -2.27 -13.13
CA ALA A 323 -11.99 -1.41 -13.14
C ALA A 323 -12.14 -0.16 -12.25
N ALA A 324 -13.39 0.23 -11.95
CA ALA A 324 -13.73 1.35 -11.09
C ALA A 324 -13.86 0.95 -9.61
N LEU A 325 -13.47 -0.28 -9.23
CA LEU A 325 -13.30 -0.62 -7.82
C LEU A 325 -12.20 0.22 -7.19
N ASP A 326 -12.29 0.40 -5.88
CA ASP A 326 -11.32 1.12 -5.07
C ASP A 326 -11.16 0.40 -3.71
N PHE A 327 -10.47 1.03 -2.76
CA PHE A 327 -10.18 0.47 -1.44
C PHE A 327 -11.44 -0.01 -0.68
N ASP A 328 -12.58 0.66 -0.88
CA ASP A 328 -13.84 0.29 -0.24
C ASP A 328 -14.60 -0.76 -1.05
N GLY A 329 -14.31 -2.03 -0.75
CA GLY A 329 -15.03 -3.17 -1.32
C GLY A 329 -16.48 -3.30 -0.85
N TYR A 330 -16.91 -2.63 0.23
CA TYR A 330 -18.28 -2.74 0.75
C TYR A 330 -19.26 -1.93 -0.08
N ASP A 331 -18.83 -0.77 -0.58
CA ASP A 331 -19.61 0.07 -1.46
C ASP A 331 -19.55 -0.39 -2.92
N GLY A 332 -18.68 -1.35 -3.28
CA GLY A 332 -18.53 -1.82 -4.66
C GLY A 332 -17.96 -0.75 -5.61
N PRO A 333 -18.01 -0.97 -6.94
CA PRO A 333 -17.34 -0.09 -7.90
C PRO A 333 -17.91 1.33 -7.90
N THR A 334 -17.07 2.33 -8.12
CA THR A 334 -17.43 3.74 -8.27
C THR A 334 -17.31 4.21 -9.73
N PRO A 335 -18.17 3.71 -10.64
CA PRO A 335 -18.03 3.97 -12.07
C PRO A 335 -18.31 5.43 -12.44
N GLY A 336 -17.84 5.78 -13.63
CA GLY A 336 -18.02 7.08 -14.25
C GLY A 336 -16.79 7.95 -14.15
N THR A 337 -17.02 9.25 -13.96
CA THR A 337 -15.98 10.26 -13.97
C THR A 337 -15.79 10.76 -12.54
N HIS A 338 -14.78 10.18 -11.89
CA HIS A 338 -14.49 10.36 -10.49
C HIS A 338 -13.20 11.18 -10.29
N ILE A 339 -13.21 12.11 -9.33
CA ILE A 339 -12.00 12.83 -8.94
C ILE A 339 -10.85 11.89 -8.53
N GLY A 340 -11.09 10.81 -7.79
CA GLY A 340 -10.01 9.90 -7.37
C GLY A 340 -9.27 9.26 -8.55
N ALA A 341 -10.01 8.74 -9.54
CA ALA A 341 -9.44 8.15 -10.76
C ALA A 341 -8.63 9.16 -11.58
N ASN A 342 -9.11 10.39 -11.71
CA ASN A 342 -8.40 11.43 -12.46
C ASN A 342 -7.16 11.92 -11.70
N ALA A 343 -7.31 12.21 -10.41
CA ALA A 343 -6.25 12.78 -9.60
C ALA A 343 -5.08 11.81 -9.37
N ILE A 344 -5.35 10.51 -9.19
CA ILE A 344 -4.28 9.51 -9.04
C ILE A 344 -3.47 9.34 -10.34
N VAL A 345 -4.11 9.44 -11.51
CA VAL A 345 -3.44 9.41 -12.82
C VAL A 345 -2.61 10.67 -13.04
N VAL A 346 -3.15 11.86 -12.75
CA VAL A 346 -2.38 13.12 -12.81
C VAL A 346 -1.16 13.05 -11.88
N TRP A 347 -1.34 12.50 -10.68
CA TRP A 347 -0.24 12.33 -9.74
C TRP A 347 0.84 11.41 -10.29
N ALA A 348 0.44 10.24 -10.81
CA ALA A 348 1.36 9.28 -11.41
C ALA A 348 2.11 9.86 -12.61
N LEU A 349 1.45 10.62 -13.48
CA LEU A 349 2.08 11.30 -14.61
C LEU A 349 3.14 12.32 -14.16
N ARG A 350 2.84 13.12 -13.14
CA ARG A 350 3.77 14.11 -12.57
C ARG A 350 4.99 13.44 -11.92
N ASN A 351 4.74 12.41 -11.12
CA ASN A 351 5.79 11.59 -10.51
C ASN A 351 6.65 10.89 -11.57
N ALA A 352 6.02 10.33 -12.60
CA ALA A 352 6.71 9.70 -13.72
C ALA A 352 7.51 10.68 -14.57
N ALA A 353 7.08 11.94 -14.70
CA ALA A 353 7.89 12.96 -15.36
C ALA A 353 9.17 13.29 -14.59
N ILE A 354 9.13 13.27 -13.25
CA ILE A 354 10.33 13.45 -12.41
C ILE A 354 11.26 12.24 -12.50
N MET A 355 10.70 11.03 -12.46
CA MET A 355 11.47 9.80 -12.67
C MET A 355 12.10 9.76 -14.07
N GLY A 356 11.34 10.14 -15.11
CA GLY A 356 11.80 10.22 -16.49
C GLY A 356 12.96 11.20 -16.68
N ASP A 357 12.88 12.40 -16.09
CA ASP A 357 13.99 13.37 -16.09
C ASP A 357 15.25 12.77 -15.42
N SER A 358 15.07 12.10 -14.27
CA SER A 358 16.17 11.44 -13.54
C SER A 358 16.83 10.32 -14.36
N LEU A 359 16.07 9.68 -15.26
CA LEU A 359 16.54 8.61 -16.14
C LEU A 359 17.07 9.13 -17.49
N GLY A 360 16.82 10.39 -17.82
CA GLY A 360 17.11 10.99 -19.12
C GLY A 360 16.15 10.54 -20.24
N ASP A 361 14.92 10.16 -19.91
CA ASP A 361 13.89 9.73 -20.88
C ASP A 361 13.03 10.91 -21.35
N SER A 362 12.88 11.06 -22.67
CA SER A 362 12.11 12.16 -23.28
C SER A 362 10.60 12.08 -23.03
N VAL A 363 10.07 10.95 -22.53
CA VAL A 363 8.64 10.81 -22.22
C VAL A 363 8.14 11.83 -21.18
N ALA A 364 9.05 12.34 -20.35
CA ALA A 364 8.72 13.23 -19.24
C ALA A 364 7.96 14.50 -19.66
N SER A 365 8.28 15.10 -20.83
CA SER A 365 7.53 16.26 -21.32
C SER A 365 6.09 15.91 -21.70
N GLY A 366 5.87 14.74 -22.33
CA GLY A 366 4.55 14.27 -22.70
C GLY A 366 3.69 13.94 -21.48
N TYR A 367 4.28 13.37 -20.42
CA TYR A 367 3.58 13.12 -19.16
C TYR A 367 3.19 14.43 -18.44
N ARG A 368 4.04 15.47 -18.47
CA ARG A 368 3.66 16.80 -17.96
C ARG A 368 2.48 17.38 -18.73
N GLU A 369 2.53 17.34 -20.05
CA GLU A 369 1.45 17.86 -20.90
C GLU A 369 0.13 17.11 -20.68
N ALA A 370 0.17 15.77 -20.60
CA ALA A 370 -1.01 14.96 -20.30
C ALA A 370 -1.60 15.30 -18.91
N ALA A 371 -0.75 15.43 -17.89
CA ALA A 371 -1.16 15.80 -16.54
C ALA A 371 -1.86 17.17 -16.52
N ASP A 372 -1.28 18.17 -17.19
CA ASP A 372 -1.82 19.54 -17.22
C ASP A 372 -3.16 19.61 -17.99
N ASN A 373 -3.31 18.82 -19.06
CA ASN A 373 -4.56 18.73 -19.80
C ASN A 373 -5.69 18.09 -18.98
N ILE A 374 -5.41 16.98 -18.28
CA ILE A 374 -6.38 16.31 -17.41
C ILE A 374 -6.73 17.22 -16.21
N GLU A 375 -5.72 17.85 -15.59
CA GLU A 375 -5.94 18.83 -14.51
C GLU A 375 -6.91 19.92 -14.92
N LYS A 376 -6.72 20.51 -16.10
CA LYS A 376 -7.60 21.57 -16.61
C LYS A 376 -9.04 21.06 -16.76
N ALA A 377 -9.22 19.88 -17.34
CA ALA A 377 -10.55 19.27 -17.49
C ALA A 377 -11.20 18.98 -16.13
N VAL A 378 -10.43 18.49 -15.14
CA VAL A 378 -10.91 18.24 -13.77
C VAL A 378 -11.37 19.54 -13.12
N ASN A 379 -10.55 20.59 -13.18
CA ASN A 379 -10.86 21.90 -12.62
C ASN A 379 -12.11 22.54 -13.26
N GLU A 380 -12.30 22.37 -14.57
CA GLU A 380 -13.45 22.91 -15.29
C GLU A 380 -14.75 22.12 -15.04
N ARG A 381 -14.66 20.79 -14.86
CA ARG A 381 -15.83 19.90 -14.96
C ARG A 381 -16.21 19.21 -13.66
N LEU A 382 -15.26 18.96 -12.76
CA LEU A 382 -15.50 18.17 -11.55
C LEU A 382 -15.62 19.01 -10.28
N PHE A 383 -15.14 20.26 -10.28
CA PHE A 383 -15.25 21.12 -9.12
C PHE A 383 -16.68 21.66 -8.94
N SER A 384 -17.20 21.60 -7.71
CA SER A 384 -18.52 22.13 -7.37
C SER A 384 -18.41 23.30 -6.41
N ASN A 385 -18.77 24.50 -6.88
CA ASN A 385 -18.82 25.71 -6.05
C ASN A 385 -19.78 25.59 -4.85
N SER A 386 -20.81 24.74 -4.94
CA SER A 386 -21.78 24.58 -3.84
C SER A 386 -21.23 23.74 -2.69
N THR A 387 -20.33 22.80 -2.98
CA THR A 387 -19.69 21.94 -1.97
C THR A 387 -18.30 22.42 -1.58
N GLY A 388 -17.65 23.21 -2.43
CA GLY A 388 -16.25 23.61 -2.27
C GLY A 388 -15.25 22.48 -2.58
N ALA A 389 -15.72 21.37 -3.16
CA ALA A 389 -14.93 20.16 -3.40
C ALA A 389 -15.15 19.61 -4.82
N TYR A 390 -14.28 18.68 -5.22
CA TYR A 390 -14.42 17.94 -6.46
C TYR A 390 -15.36 16.74 -6.27
N MET A 391 -16.18 16.49 -7.29
CA MET A 391 -17.29 15.56 -7.24
C MET A 391 -16.97 14.22 -7.92
N LEU A 392 -17.79 13.23 -7.58
CA LEU A 392 -17.93 11.94 -8.26
C LEU A 392 -19.23 11.93 -9.07
N PHE A 393 -19.14 11.55 -10.35
CA PHE A 393 -20.29 11.42 -11.25
C PHE A 393 -20.36 10.02 -11.86
N ASP A 394 -21.57 9.47 -11.95
CA ASP A 394 -21.88 8.29 -12.78
C ASP A 394 -22.80 8.74 -13.93
N GLY A 395 -22.24 8.81 -15.14
CA GLY A 395 -22.86 9.51 -16.26
C GLY A 395 -23.17 10.97 -15.90
N ASN A 396 -24.45 11.35 -15.93
CA ASN A 396 -24.90 12.70 -15.56
C ASN A 396 -25.36 12.81 -14.09
N ALA A 397 -25.33 11.72 -13.32
CA ALA A 397 -25.77 11.73 -11.93
C ALA A 397 -24.63 12.15 -11.01
N THR A 398 -24.85 13.20 -10.22
CA THR A 398 -23.97 13.56 -9.12
C THR A 398 -24.13 12.55 -7.99
N ILE A 399 -23.04 11.88 -7.63
CA ILE A 399 -23.07 10.83 -6.60
C ILE A 399 -22.65 11.39 -5.24
N GLY A 400 -21.60 12.22 -5.19
CA GLY A 400 -21.11 12.80 -3.95
C GLY A 400 -19.67 13.27 -4.06
N ILE A 401 -19.00 13.39 -2.92
CA ILE A 401 -17.56 13.64 -2.82
C ILE A 401 -16.87 12.42 -2.19
N SER A 402 -15.61 12.22 -2.54
CA SER A 402 -14.71 11.22 -1.96
C SER A 402 -13.59 11.91 -1.19
N GLN A 403 -13.25 11.39 -0.01
CA GLN A 403 -12.21 11.96 0.84
C GLN A 403 -10.82 11.76 0.22
N ASP A 404 -10.52 10.54 -0.20
CA ASP A 404 -9.28 10.15 -0.87
C ASP A 404 -9.12 10.92 -2.18
N GLY A 405 -10.16 10.99 -3.02
CA GLY A 405 -10.06 11.64 -4.33
C GLY A 405 -9.80 13.14 -4.24
N ASN A 406 -10.44 13.83 -3.28
CA ASN A 406 -10.12 15.25 -3.02
C ASN A 406 -8.73 15.42 -2.38
N SER A 407 -8.27 14.46 -1.59
CA SER A 407 -6.89 14.45 -1.08
C SER A 407 -5.88 14.27 -2.22
N TYR A 408 -6.13 13.36 -3.16
CA TYR A 408 -5.32 13.19 -4.37
C TYR A 408 -5.33 14.45 -5.23
N ALA A 409 -6.45 15.17 -5.35
CA ALA A 409 -6.50 16.42 -6.09
C ALA A 409 -5.53 17.47 -5.51
N ILE A 410 -5.32 17.48 -4.19
CA ILE A 410 -4.34 18.36 -3.54
C ILE A 410 -2.92 17.84 -3.78
N LEU A 411 -2.68 16.55 -3.51
CA LEU A 411 -1.34 15.94 -3.58
C LEU A 411 -0.78 15.87 -5.00
N SER A 412 -1.65 15.69 -5.99
CA SER A 412 -1.28 15.75 -7.40
C SER A 412 -0.97 17.17 -7.88
N GLY A 413 -1.46 18.20 -7.18
CA GLY A 413 -1.33 19.61 -7.56
C GLY A 413 -2.54 20.21 -8.28
N ILE A 414 -3.58 19.41 -8.62
CA ILE A 414 -4.80 19.89 -9.30
C ILE A 414 -5.45 21.07 -8.55
N ALA A 415 -5.62 20.92 -7.24
CA ALA A 415 -6.24 21.94 -6.38
C ALA A 415 -5.31 23.11 -6.02
N SER A 416 -4.05 23.06 -6.46
CA SER A 416 -3.03 24.09 -6.23
C SER A 416 -2.60 24.77 -7.53
N ALA A 417 -3.18 24.36 -8.66
CA ALA A 417 -2.89 24.95 -9.96
C ALA A 417 -3.28 26.43 -10.00
N SER A 418 -2.52 27.23 -10.76
CA SER A 418 -2.80 28.68 -10.88
C SER A 418 -4.19 28.99 -11.45
N GLY A 419 -4.76 28.05 -12.22
CA GLY A 419 -6.11 28.14 -12.78
C GLY A 419 -7.18 27.35 -12.02
N ALA A 420 -6.85 26.78 -10.85
CA ALA A 420 -7.83 26.03 -10.06
C ALA A 420 -8.97 26.94 -9.59
N PRO A 421 -10.23 26.46 -9.56
CA PRO A 421 -11.39 27.25 -9.14
C PRO A 421 -11.42 27.53 -7.63
N SER A 422 -10.57 26.85 -6.86
CA SER A 422 -10.45 26.97 -5.40
C SER A 422 -9.03 26.66 -4.95
N SER A 423 -8.70 27.00 -3.70
CA SER A 423 -7.41 26.64 -3.10
C SER A 423 -7.46 25.27 -2.45
N ALA A 424 -6.31 24.59 -2.35
CA ALA A 424 -6.17 23.35 -1.59
C ALA A 424 -6.75 23.42 -0.16
N ARG A 425 -6.55 24.56 0.53
CA ARG A 425 -7.13 24.79 1.86
C ARG A 425 -8.66 24.77 1.84
N ALA A 426 -9.28 25.45 0.87
CA ALA A 426 -10.73 25.49 0.75
C ALA A 426 -11.32 24.14 0.33
N VAL A 427 -10.59 23.30 -0.42
CA VAL A 427 -10.98 21.92 -0.72
C VAL A 427 -11.01 21.06 0.56
N ILE A 428 -10.02 21.20 1.44
CA ILE A 428 -10.03 20.57 2.77
C ILE A 428 -11.23 21.02 3.60
N GLU A 429 -11.56 22.31 3.55
CA GLU A 429 -12.76 22.84 4.22
C GLU A 429 -14.06 22.23 3.66
N GLY A 430 -14.15 22.03 2.34
CA GLY A 430 -15.28 21.34 1.69
C GLY A 430 -15.43 19.88 2.16
N MET A 431 -14.32 19.18 2.37
CA MET A 431 -14.32 17.82 2.92
C MET A 431 -14.84 17.72 4.36
N ARG A 432 -14.97 18.83 5.11
CA ARG A 432 -15.59 18.81 6.46
C ARG A 432 -17.06 18.39 6.44
N SER A 433 -17.71 18.43 5.29
CA SER A 433 -19.05 17.84 5.10
C SER A 433 -19.09 16.34 5.35
N LEU A 434 -17.94 15.65 5.34
CA LEU A 434 -17.79 14.22 5.65
C LEU A 434 -17.60 13.95 7.14
N ALA A 435 -17.46 14.98 7.98
CA ALA A 435 -17.04 14.81 9.36
C ALA A 435 -18.03 14.01 10.22
N THR A 436 -17.47 13.09 11.01
CA THR A 436 -18.13 12.42 12.14
C THR A 436 -17.28 12.61 13.40
N PRO A 437 -17.80 12.26 14.60
CA PRO A 437 -16.99 12.24 15.82
C PRO A 437 -15.77 11.29 15.76
N PHE A 438 -15.75 10.36 14.81
CA PHE A 438 -14.71 9.33 14.66
C PHE A 438 -13.84 9.54 13.41
N GLY A 439 -13.93 10.72 12.79
CA GLY A 439 -13.22 11.08 11.57
C GLY A 439 -14.13 11.27 10.35
N PRO A 440 -13.57 11.68 9.21
CA PRO A 440 -14.36 11.90 7.99
C PRO A 440 -14.78 10.56 7.36
N LEU A 441 -16.01 10.49 6.86
CA LEU A 441 -16.46 9.37 6.03
C LEU A 441 -15.63 9.28 4.74
N SER A 442 -15.39 8.07 4.25
CA SER A 442 -14.71 7.81 2.98
C SER A 442 -15.39 8.53 1.80
N PHE A 443 -16.72 8.50 1.79
CA PHE A 443 -17.56 9.13 0.77
C PHE A 443 -18.73 9.88 1.43
N SER A 444 -19.41 10.73 0.66
CA SER A 444 -20.62 11.41 1.11
C SER A 444 -21.67 10.44 1.65
N ASN A 445 -22.28 10.78 2.78
CA ASN A 445 -23.39 10.01 3.36
C ASN A 445 -24.65 10.15 2.49
N THR A 446 -24.78 9.26 1.52
CA THR A 446 -25.89 9.17 0.58
C THR A 446 -26.47 7.76 0.62
N THR A 447 -27.57 7.51 -0.06
CA THR A 447 -28.08 6.14 -0.23
C THR A 447 -27.12 5.24 -0.99
N ARG A 448 -26.10 5.80 -1.66
CA ARG A 448 -25.08 5.05 -2.41
C ARG A 448 -23.96 4.53 -1.51
N PHE A 449 -23.60 5.23 -0.44
CA PHE A 449 -22.39 4.93 0.33
C PHE A 449 -22.69 4.64 1.80
N LEU A 450 -21.96 3.67 2.34
CA LEU A 450 -22.05 3.29 3.74
C LEU A 450 -21.32 4.33 4.63
N PRO A 451 -21.75 4.51 5.89
CA PRO A 451 -21.11 5.45 6.81
C PRO A 451 -19.81 4.86 7.38
N ILE A 452 -18.82 4.66 6.51
CA ILE A 452 -17.51 4.08 6.82
C ILE A 452 -16.46 5.19 6.87
N VAL A 453 -15.62 5.15 7.91
CA VAL A 453 -14.39 5.94 8.00
C VAL A 453 -13.23 4.99 7.72
N SER A 454 -12.33 5.38 6.82
CA SER A 454 -11.14 4.59 6.48
C SER A 454 -9.84 5.33 6.84
N PRO A 455 -8.95 4.71 7.64
CA PRO A 455 -7.59 5.19 7.82
C PRO A 455 -6.78 5.31 6.52
N TYR A 456 -7.13 4.59 5.45
CA TYR A 456 -6.54 4.79 4.11
C TYR A 456 -6.84 6.20 3.57
N ALA A 457 -8.13 6.53 3.40
CA ALA A 457 -8.57 7.82 2.89
C ALA A 457 -8.17 8.96 3.84
N SER A 458 -8.26 8.72 5.15
CA SER A 458 -7.84 9.69 6.17
C SER A 458 -6.34 9.90 6.23
N GLY A 459 -5.51 8.89 5.93
CA GLY A 459 -4.06 9.03 5.82
C GLY A 459 -3.63 9.91 4.64
N PHE A 460 -4.35 9.86 3.52
CA PHE A 460 -4.16 10.82 2.44
C PHE A 460 -4.70 12.21 2.78
N HIS A 461 -5.79 12.31 3.53
CA HIS A 461 -6.31 13.60 4.00
C HIS A 461 -5.33 14.29 4.96
N THR A 462 -4.72 13.56 5.90
CA THR A 462 -3.68 14.13 6.77
C THR A 462 -2.46 14.60 5.96
N TRP A 463 -2.05 13.84 4.95
CA TRP A 463 -0.97 14.24 4.04
C TRP A 463 -1.33 15.52 3.26
N ALA A 464 -2.51 15.55 2.63
CA ALA A 464 -2.99 16.72 1.91
C ALA A 464 -3.10 17.96 2.81
N ALA A 465 -3.52 17.79 4.07
CA ALA A 465 -3.56 18.87 5.04
C ALA A 465 -2.16 19.42 5.37
N PHE A 466 -1.15 18.56 5.54
CA PHE A 466 0.23 19.03 5.65
C PHE A 466 0.66 19.76 4.36
N GLU A 467 0.46 19.20 3.17
CA GLU A 467 0.88 19.87 1.92
C GLU A 467 0.17 21.22 1.70
N ALA A 468 -1.08 21.36 2.15
CA ALA A 468 -1.83 22.62 2.12
C ALA A 468 -1.44 23.62 3.24
N GLY A 469 -0.50 23.25 4.13
CA GLY A 469 -0.09 24.04 5.28
C GLY A 469 -1.16 24.17 6.36
N MET A 470 -2.07 23.21 6.46
CA MET A 470 -3.12 23.10 7.48
C MET A 470 -2.70 22.08 8.55
N ASP A 471 -1.54 22.30 9.18
CA ASP A 471 -0.92 21.32 10.08
C ASP A 471 -1.83 20.93 11.27
N GLU A 472 -2.58 21.89 11.81
CA GLU A 472 -3.55 21.65 12.89
C GLU A 472 -4.73 20.76 12.45
N GLU A 473 -5.15 20.84 11.18
CA GLU A 473 -6.17 19.95 10.62
C GLU A 473 -5.62 18.52 10.54
N ALA A 474 -4.37 18.36 10.10
CA ALA A 474 -3.72 17.05 10.06
C ALA A 474 -3.65 16.40 11.45
N ILE A 475 -3.27 17.16 12.48
CA ILE A 475 -3.24 16.66 13.86
C ILE A 475 -4.65 16.38 14.40
N SER A 476 -5.65 17.18 14.04
CA SER A 476 -7.05 16.95 14.41
C SER A 476 -7.59 15.63 13.82
N LEU A 477 -7.29 15.36 12.55
CA LEU A 477 -7.63 14.10 11.88
C LEU A 477 -6.95 12.91 12.58
N MET A 478 -5.67 13.03 12.92
CA MET A 478 -4.95 12.01 13.69
C MET A 478 -5.70 11.68 14.99
N ARG A 479 -6.10 12.70 15.75
CA ARG A 479 -6.81 12.57 17.05
C ARG A 479 -8.27 12.13 16.96
N THR A 480 -8.87 12.11 15.78
CA THR A 480 -10.26 11.69 15.61
C THR A 480 -10.34 10.27 15.05
N VAL A 481 -9.56 9.98 14.00
CA VAL A 481 -9.59 8.69 13.29
C VAL A 481 -8.87 7.57 14.06
N TRP A 482 -7.73 7.85 14.69
CA TRP A 482 -6.90 6.82 15.33
C TRP A 482 -7.09 6.70 16.83
N LYS A 483 -7.81 7.63 17.48
CA LYS A 483 -7.96 7.67 18.94
C LYS A 483 -8.42 6.34 19.54
N ASN A 484 -9.42 5.71 18.92
CA ASN A 484 -9.96 4.45 19.41
C ASN A 484 -8.98 3.27 19.20
N GLN A 485 -8.08 3.37 18.23
CA GLN A 485 -7.13 2.31 17.86
C GLN A 485 -5.92 2.28 18.81
N THR A 486 -5.60 3.43 19.43
CA THR A 486 -4.49 3.57 20.38
C THR A 486 -4.93 3.47 21.84
N ASP A 487 -6.23 3.57 22.16
CA ASP A 487 -6.70 3.43 23.54
C ASP A 487 -6.61 1.97 24.02
N VAL A 488 -5.67 1.68 24.92
CA VAL A 488 -5.46 0.36 25.53
C VAL A 488 -6.68 -0.18 26.29
N ASN A 489 -7.64 0.68 26.65
CA ASN A 489 -8.88 0.28 27.32
C ASN A 489 -10.03 0.01 26.35
N ASN A 490 -9.83 0.26 25.04
CA ASN A 490 -10.82 -0.05 24.04
C ASN A 490 -10.98 -1.59 23.93
N PRO A 491 -12.20 -2.15 23.99
CA PRO A 491 -12.40 -3.60 23.83
C PRO A 491 -11.90 -4.15 22.48
N TRP A 492 -11.72 -3.30 21.48
CA TRP A 492 -11.19 -3.64 20.16
C TRP A 492 -9.70 -3.33 19.99
N TYR A 493 -8.99 -2.95 21.07
CA TYR A 493 -7.58 -2.62 21.02
C TYR A 493 -6.72 -3.82 20.61
N THR A 494 -5.93 -3.63 19.57
CA THR A 494 -4.99 -4.64 19.02
C THR A 494 -3.53 -4.20 19.10
N GLY A 495 -3.27 -2.94 19.50
CA GLY A 495 -1.95 -2.31 19.38
C GLY A 495 -1.51 -2.09 17.93
N MET A 496 -2.45 -2.09 16.97
CA MET A 496 -2.21 -1.93 15.54
C MET A 496 -3.29 -1.06 14.89
N THR A 497 -3.02 -0.53 13.71
CA THR A 497 -3.97 0.31 12.97
C THR A 497 -5.05 -0.53 12.30
N TRP A 498 -6.27 -0.01 12.20
CA TRP A 498 -7.44 -0.72 11.69
C TRP A 498 -7.69 -0.46 10.20
N GLU A 499 -8.45 -1.38 9.58
CA GLU A 499 -8.83 -1.32 8.18
C GLU A 499 -9.99 -0.32 7.97
N PHE A 500 -11.10 -0.53 8.70
CA PHE A 500 -12.30 0.29 8.60
C PHE A 500 -12.93 0.56 9.96
N ILE A 501 -13.53 1.73 10.11
CA ILE A 501 -14.21 2.20 11.33
C ILE A 501 -15.67 2.52 10.98
N ASN A 502 -16.58 2.12 11.86
CA ASN A 502 -17.98 2.53 11.76
C ASN A 502 -18.09 4.02 12.11
N GLY A 503 -18.48 4.87 11.15
CA GLY A 503 -18.58 6.32 11.35
C GLY A 503 -19.64 6.76 12.36
N THR A 504 -20.47 5.85 12.88
CA THR A 504 -21.48 6.13 13.92
C THR A 504 -21.04 5.67 15.31
N SER A 505 -20.37 4.52 15.45
CA SER A 505 -19.98 3.97 16.76
C SER A 505 -18.50 4.13 17.10
N GLY A 506 -17.64 4.33 16.10
CA GLY A 506 -16.18 4.35 16.28
C GLY A 506 -15.54 2.97 16.51
N GLU A 507 -16.32 1.90 16.40
CA GLU A 507 -15.85 0.51 16.47
C GLU A 507 -15.35 0.03 15.09
N PRO A 508 -14.60 -1.08 15.01
CA PRO A 508 -14.24 -1.65 13.72
C PRO A 508 -15.49 -1.96 12.89
N TYR A 509 -15.56 -1.43 11.67
CA TYR A 509 -16.68 -1.70 10.77
C TYR A 509 -16.64 -3.15 10.32
N ASN A 510 -17.71 -3.91 10.55
CA ASN A 510 -17.79 -5.32 10.16
C ASN A 510 -16.57 -6.15 10.63
N ALA A 511 -16.29 -6.09 11.94
CA ALA A 511 -15.08 -6.65 12.59
C ALA A 511 -14.77 -8.13 12.30
N LYS A 512 -15.72 -8.90 11.75
CA LYS A 512 -15.50 -10.27 11.30
C LYS A 512 -14.68 -10.35 10.00
N TYR A 513 -14.79 -9.34 9.14
CA TYR A 513 -14.18 -9.32 7.80
C TYR A 513 -13.19 -8.19 7.59
N SER A 514 -13.29 -7.09 8.35
CA SER A 514 -12.27 -6.05 8.36
C SER A 514 -11.12 -6.39 9.32
N SER A 515 -9.91 -6.00 8.95
CA SER A 515 -8.72 -6.18 9.77
C SER A 515 -8.60 -5.09 10.84
N GLN A 516 -8.17 -5.48 12.04
CA GLN A 516 -7.73 -4.56 13.10
C GLN A 516 -6.19 -4.52 13.17
N ALA A 517 -5.51 -4.92 12.09
CA ALA A 517 -4.07 -4.91 11.92
C ALA A 517 -3.72 -4.68 10.44
N HIS A 518 -3.93 -3.45 9.96
CA HIS A 518 -3.86 -3.10 8.55
C HIS A 518 -2.87 -1.97 8.27
N GLY A 519 -1.89 -2.24 7.41
CA GLY A 519 -0.76 -1.35 7.13
C GLY A 519 -1.17 0.01 6.56
N TRP A 520 -2.28 0.07 5.81
CA TRP A 520 -2.77 1.31 5.21
C TRP A 520 -3.12 2.41 6.22
N GLY A 521 -3.28 2.04 7.50
CA GLY A 521 -3.61 2.98 8.57
C GLY A 521 -2.38 3.61 9.20
N SER A 522 -1.18 3.26 8.74
CA SER A 522 0.09 3.70 9.34
C SER A 522 0.59 5.07 8.87
N GLY A 523 -0.17 5.77 8.01
CA GLY A 523 0.18 7.09 7.49
C GLY A 523 0.74 8.08 8.54
N PRO A 524 0.14 8.21 9.73
CA PRO A 524 0.65 9.10 10.78
C PRO A 524 2.12 8.86 11.18
N THR A 525 2.62 7.62 11.13
CA THR A 525 4.01 7.31 11.52
C THR A 525 5.02 8.06 10.66
N TRP A 526 4.96 7.93 9.33
CA TRP A 526 5.91 8.64 8.47
C TRP A 526 5.62 10.14 8.41
N GLN A 527 4.36 10.54 8.52
CA GLN A 527 3.97 11.95 8.47
C GLN A 527 4.49 12.73 9.69
N LEU A 528 4.43 12.15 10.89
CA LEU A 528 5.03 12.73 12.09
C LEU A 528 6.56 12.84 11.95
N SER A 529 7.23 11.82 11.41
CA SER A 529 8.68 11.88 11.16
C SER A 529 9.07 12.89 10.06
N ARG A 530 8.27 13.03 9.01
CA ARG A 530 8.54 13.91 7.88
C ARG A 530 8.21 15.37 8.17
N TYR A 531 7.03 15.64 8.71
CA TYR A 531 6.51 17.00 8.87
C TYR A 531 6.75 17.54 10.29
N VAL A 532 6.47 16.77 11.34
CA VAL A 532 6.57 17.26 12.72
C VAL A 532 8.02 17.25 13.22
N LEU A 533 8.69 16.11 13.12
CA LEU A 533 10.15 16.07 13.31
C LEU A 533 10.86 16.88 12.22
N GLY A 534 10.36 16.85 10.98
CA GLY A 534 10.79 17.74 9.91
C GLY A 534 11.88 17.18 8.99
N VAL A 535 12.20 15.88 9.04
CA VAL A 535 13.30 15.31 8.26
C VAL A 535 12.79 14.62 6.99
N SER A 536 13.28 15.04 5.83
CA SER A 536 12.85 14.55 4.51
C SER A 536 13.97 14.58 3.46
N PRO A 537 13.87 13.83 2.35
CA PRO A 537 14.81 13.98 1.24
C PRO A 537 14.54 15.30 0.53
N ALA A 538 15.57 16.14 0.35
CA ALA A 538 15.49 17.35 -0.49
C ALA A 538 15.83 17.03 -1.96
N VAL A 539 16.59 15.95 -2.16
CA VAL A 539 16.91 15.33 -3.45
C VAL A 539 16.74 13.81 -3.26
N PRO A 540 16.32 13.05 -4.29
CA PRO A 540 16.25 11.59 -4.24
C PRO A 540 17.46 10.94 -3.57
N GLY A 541 17.21 10.04 -2.61
CA GLY A 541 18.24 9.24 -1.94
C GLY A 541 19.00 9.94 -0.81
N TYR A 542 18.52 11.07 -0.29
CA TYR A 542 19.11 11.80 0.85
C TYR A 542 20.57 12.28 0.66
N SER A 543 21.08 12.31 -0.57
CA SER A 543 22.36 12.99 -0.84
C SER A 543 22.28 14.47 -0.47
N THR A 544 21.08 15.04 -0.58
CA THR A 544 20.68 16.29 0.06
C THR A 544 19.42 16.04 0.89
N TRP A 545 19.43 16.41 2.17
CA TRP A 545 18.29 16.29 3.08
C TRP A 545 17.70 17.65 3.47
N SER A 546 16.48 17.66 3.97
CA SER A 546 15.82 18.83 4.55
C SER A 546 15.51 18.57 6.01
N PHE A 547 15.73 19.57 6.85
CA PHE A 547 15.30 19.62 8.24
C PHE A 547 14.42 20.86 8.46
N ALA A 548 13.11 20.66 8.33
CA ALA A 548 12.09 21.71 8.37
C ALA A 548 10.94 21.32 9.32
N PRO A 549 11.11 21.52 10.64
CA PRO A 549 10.09 21.17 11.63
C PRO A 549 8.78 21.94 11.46
N ARG A 550 7.66 21.25 11.74
CA ARG A 550 6.35 21.86 11.94
C ARG A 550 5.89 21.58 13.37
N THR A 551 5.83 22.63 14.18
CA THR A 551 5.77 22.46 15.64
C THR A 551 4.43 21.92 16.13
N VAL A 552 3.32 22.22 15.43
CA VAL A 552 1.96 21.75 15.76
C VAL A 552 1.60 21.86 17.26
N LYS A 553 2.02 22.98 17.88
CA LYS A 553 1.85 23.29 19.32
C LYS A 553 2.55 22.34 20.29
N LEU A 554 3.49 21.53 19.83
CA LEU A 554 4.37 20.73 20.68
C LEU A 554 5.52 21.60 21.19
N THR A 555 6.04 21.26 22.38
CA THR A 555 7.20 21.93 22.97
C THR A 555 8.51 21.26 22.58
N PHE A 556 8.48 19.99 22.14
CA PHE A 556 9.64 19.34 21.53
C PHE A 556 9.22 18.20 20.62
N ALA A 557 10.10 17.87 19.67
CA ALA A 557 10.14 16.56 19.03
C ALA A 557 11.59 16.14 18.74
N ASN A 558 11.89 14.85 18.85
CA ASN A 558 13.17 14.25 18.49
C ASN A 558 12.97 12.87 17.88
N GLY A 559 13.93 12.43 17.06
CA GLY A 559 13.80 11.16 16.38
C GLY A 559 14.99 10.81 15.50
N ARG A 560 14.87 9.63 14.88
CA ARG A 560 15.84 9.06 13.95
C ARG A 560 15.16 8.76 12.63
N VAL A 561 15.81 9.12 11.53
CA VAL A 561 15.38 8.78 10.17
C VAL A 561 16.50 8.00 9.50
N PRO A 562 16.30 6.70 9.23
CA PRO A 562 17.29 5.90 8.53
C PRO A 562 17.32 6.30 7.05
N THR A 563 18.52 6.44 6.49
CA THR A 563 18.72 6.83 5.08
C THR A 563 19.78 5.95 4.41
N PRO A 564 19.88 5.95 3.07
CA PRO A 564 20.94 5.21 2.35
C PRO A 564 22.37 5.61 2.76
N TRP A 565 22.55 6.80 3.32
CA TRP A 565 23.85 7.32 3.76
C TRP A 565 24.15 7.02 5.23
N GLY A 566 23.18 6.45 5.96
CA GLY A 566 23.20 6.29 7.42
C GLY A 566 22.07 7.07 8.09
N THR A 567 21.93 6.91 9.41
CA THR A 567 20.83 7.53 10.15
C THR A 567 21.04 9.03 10.34
N ILE A 568 20.01 9.83 10.05
CA ILE A 568 19.89 11.22 10.49
C ILE A 568 19.22 11.22 11.86
N THR A 569 19.85 11.83 12.86
CA THR A 569 19.25 12.07 14.19
C THR A 569 18.95 13.54 14.32
N ALA A 570 17.70 13.89 14.61
CA ALA A 570 17.26 15.27 14.68
C ALA A 570 16.35 15.51 15.88
N GLY A 571 16.27 16.76 16.30
CA GLY A 571 15.26 17.20 17.25
C GLY A 571 15.25 18.70 17.44
N TRP A 572 14.16 19.18 18.03
CA TRP A 572 13.93 20.58 18.30
C TRP A 572 13.14 20.76 19.59
N GLU A 573 13.31 21.93 20.20
CA GLU A 573 12.63 22.37 21.43
C GLU A 573 12.17 23.82 21.26
N ASP A 574 10.92 24.08 21.62
CA ASP A 574 10.29 25.41 21.61
C ASP A 574 9.86 25.78 23.03
N SER A 575 10.56 26.73 23.63
CA SER A 575 10.20 27.32 24.93
C SER A 575 9.32 28.56 24.81
N GLY A 576 8.91 28.94 23.59
CA GLY A 576 8.25 30.19 23.25
C GLY A 576 9.24 31.35 23.08
N SER A 577 10.17 31.52 24.02
CA SER A 577 11.24 32.54 23.91
C SER A 577 12.41 32.08 23.07
N THR A 578 12.70 30.79 23.03
CA THR A 578 13.85 30.23 22.29
C THR A 578 13.43 28.98 21.53
N PHE A 579 13.88 28.89 20.28
CA PHE A 579 13.72 27.70 19.44
C PHE A 579 15.08 27.06 19.22
N ASN A 580 15.32 25.90 19.82
CA ASN A 580 16.57 25.15 19.71
C ASN A 580 16.38 23.97 18.77
N MET A 581 17.36 23.71 17.91
CA MET A 581 17.36 22.58 17.00
C MET A 581 18.72 21.89 17.05
N HIS A 582 18.72 20.57 16.89
CA HIS A 582 19.92 19.78 16.69
C HIS A 582 19.71 18.79 15.56
N ILE A 583 20.73 18.62 14.72
CA ILE A 583 20.72 17.59 13.68
C ILE A 583 22.11 17.01 13.50
N THR A 584 22.20 15.69 13.48
CA THR A 584 23.40 14.92 13.13
C THR A 584 23.11 14.16 11.85
N ALA A 585 23.89 14.42 10.81
CA ALA A 585 23.72 13.81 9.50
C ALA A 585 24.96 13.03 9.05
N PRO A 586 24.81 12.02 8.18
CA PRO A 586 25.94 11.25 7.69
C PRO A 586 26.92 12.05 6.84
N THR A 587 28.19 11.65 6.89
CA THR A 587 29.28 12.24 6.10
C THR A 587 29.01 12.15 4.61
N GLY A 588 29.38 13.18 3.86
CA GLY A 588 29.21 13.20 2.40
C GLY A 588 27.81 13.60 1.92
N THR A 589 26.91 13.94 2.85
CA THR A 589 25.59 14.51 2.54
C THR A 589 25.57 16.03 2.66
N ASN A 590 24.62 16.66 1.99
CA ASN A 590 24.29 18.08 2.13
C ASN A 590 22.92 18.24 2.78
N GLY A 591 22.63 19.41 3.33
CA GLY A 591 21.35 19.65 3.99
C GLY A 591 20.84 21.08 3.86
N THR A 592 19.53 21.25 3.98
CA THR A 592 18.90 22.54 4.24
C THR A 592 18.20 22.50 5.59
N ILE A 593 18.60 23.38 6.50
CA ILE A 593 17.94 23.59 7.80
C ILE A 593 17.00 24.78 7.66
N VAL A 594 15.72 24.57 7.98
CA VAL A 594 14.68 25.60 8.00
C VAL A 594 14.28 25.86 9.45
N ILE A 595 14.43 27.10 9.89
CA ILE A 595 14.28 27.52 11.28
C ILE A 595 12.95 28.27 11.42
N PRO A 596 11.90 27.65 11.98
CA PRO A 596 10.58 28.28 12.10
C PRO A 596 10.60 29.52 12.98
N GLY A 597 9.89 30.58 12.59
CA GLY A 597 9.72 31.78 13.42
C GLY A 597 11.02 32.51 13.76
N ALA A 598 12.06 32.35 12.93
CA ALA A 598 13.37 32.98 13.09
C ALA A 598 13.35 34.49 12.79
N ALA A 599 12.36 34.99 12.05
CA ALA A 599 12.23 36.41 11.76
C ALA A 599 12.18 37.23 13.05
N ASN A 600 13.00 38.28 13.12
CA ASN A 600 13.19 39.15 14.29
C ASN A 600 13.83 38.47 15.51
N LYS A 601 14.36 37.25 15.39
CA LYS A 601 15.17 36.59 16.42
C LYS A 601 16.65 36.65 16.07
N THR A 602 17.49 36.56 17.09
CA THR A 602 18.92 36.30 16.92
C THR A 602 19.08 34.82 16.65
N VAL A 603 19.62 34.45 15.48
CA VAL A 603 19.85 33.05 15.11
C VAL A 603 21.33 32.74 15.24
N THR A 604 21.66 31.63 15.88
CA THR A 604 23.04 31.11 15.94
C THR A 604 23.09 29.68 15.40
N ILE A 605 24.21 29.31 14.78
CA ILE A 605 24.54 27.95 14.41
C ILE A 605 25.94 27.61 14.93
N ASN A 606 26.03 26.54 15.73
CA ASN A 606 27.23 26.16 16.47
C ASN A 606 27.83 27.34 17.28
N GLY A 607 26.96 28.19 17.83
CA GLY A 607 27.33 29.37 18.61
C GLY A 607 27.74 30.60 17.78
N VAL A 608 27.74 30.52 16.45
CA VAL A 608 28.05 31.66 15.56
C VAL A 608 26.75 32.28 15.06
N GLU A 609 26.62 33.60 15.21
CA GLU A 609 25.44 34.34 14.77
C GLU A 609 25.29 34.32 13.24
N VAL A 610 24.07 34.06 12.79
CA VAL A 610 23.66 34.05 11.39
C VAL A 610 23.13 35.42 11.02
N ILE A 611 23.98 36.24 10.39
CA ILE A 611 23.58 37.54 9.86
C ILE A 611 23.46 37.45 8.34
N ALA A 612 22.29 37.80 7.80
CA ALA A 612 22.01 37.82 6.37
C ALA A 612 23.08 38.65 5.64
N SER A 613 23.87 37.99 4.78
CA SER A 613 24.94 38.61 3.96
C SER A 613 25.89 39.52 4.76
N GLY A 614 26.81 38.93 5.54
CA GLY A 614 27.90 39.70 6.17
C GLY A 614 28.70 39.02 7.28
N SER A 615 28.28 37.86 7.78
CA SER A 615 28.93 37.12 8.87
C SER A 615 29.90 36.04 8.36
N SER A 616 30.94 35.73 9.15
CA SER A 616 31.78 34.54 8.99
C SER A 616 31.07 33.31 9.57
N LEU A 617 30.12 32.77 8.80
CA LEU A 617 29.46 31.51 9.15
C LEU A 617 30.48 30.37 9.35
N PRO A 618 30.15 29.33 10.14
CA PRO A 618 31.00 28.15 10.26
C PRO A 618 31.33 27.56 8.88
N GLN A 619 32.49 26.91 8.79
CA GLN A 619 32.87 26.19 7.56
C GLN A 619 31.74 25.25 7.15
N ASN A 620 31.44 25.23 5.84
CA ASN A 620 30.40 24.43 5.23
C ASN A 620 28.94 24.85 5.51
N VAL A 621 28.71 25.99 6.18
CA VAL A 621 27.38 26.58 6.37
C VAL A 621 27.22 27.81 5.48
N ALA A 622 26.09 27.92 4.78
CA ALA A 622 25.76 29.06 3.95
C ALA A 622 24.32 29.55 4.21
N TRP A 623 24.13 30.86 4.25
CA TRP A 623 22.80 31.47 4.26
C TRP A 623 22.06 31.17 2.95
N ALA A 624 20.84 30.65 3.03
CA ALA A 624 20.02 30.25 1.89
C ALA A 624 18.76 31.11 1.71
N GLY A 625 18.57 32.15 2.52
CA GLY A 625 17.45 33.08 2.42
C GLY A 625 16.43 32.93 3.54
N ALA A 626 15.35 33.72 3.42
CA ALA A 626 14.19 33.63 4.29
C ALA A 626 12.96 33.19 3.48
N GLU A 627 12.07 32.43 4.13
CA GLU A 627 10.80 31.98 3.57
C GLU A 627 9.70 32.27 4.58
N GLY A 628 8.89 33.30 4.30
CA GLY A 628 7.97 33.85 5.29
C GLY A 628 8.72 34.32 6.54
N SER A 629 8.39 33.75 7.71
CA SER A 629 9.08 34.03 8.98
C SER A 629 10.24 33.08 9.27
N ALA A 630 10.51 32.10 8.41
CA ALA A 630 11.56 31.10 8.61
C ALA A 630 12.88 31.52 7.95
N TYR A 631 14.00 31.13 8.56
CA TYR A 631 15.34 31.28 7.99
C TYR A 631 15.82 29.96 7.42
N ARG A 632 16.57 30.01 6.32
CA ARG A 632 17.12 28.82 5.64
C ARG A 632 18.63 28.85 5.63
N LEU A 633 19.24 27.74 6.03
CA LEU A 633 20.68 27.52 6.01
C LEU A 633 21.01 26.26 5.21
N ASN A 634 21.96 26.34 4.30
CA ASN A 634 22.52 25.19 3.63
C ASN A 634 23.78 24.71 4.37
N VAL A 635 23.91 23.40 4.53
CA VAL A 635 25.09 22.74 5.10
C VAL A 635 25.66 21.75 4.09
N THR A 636 26.99 21.66 3.96
CA THR A 636 27.63 20.93 2.84
C THR A 636 28.73 19.96 3.26
N SER A 637 28.73 18.74 2.73
CA SER A 637 29.84 17.77 2.91
C SER A 637 30.23 17.50 4.38
N VAL A 638 29.27 17.50 5.31
CA VAL A 638 29.58 17.46 6.75
C VAL A 638 29.33 16.10 7.38
N ALA A 639 30.35 15.57 8.04
CA ALA A 639 30.18 14.69 9.20
C ALA A 639 30.00 15.60 10.42
N GLY A 640 28.86 15.55 11.12
CA GLY A 640 28.76 16.27 12.38
C GLY A 640 27.37 16.67 12.82
N THR A 641 27.32 17.24 14.01
CA THR A 641 26.13 17.77 14.66
C THR A 641 26.07 19.29 14.45
N PHE A 642 24.93 19.79 14.01
CA PHE A 642 24.62 21.21 13.96
C PHE A 642 23.68 21.55 15.10
N MET A 643 24.05 22.54 15.91
CA MET A 643 23.23 23.11 16.96
C MET A 643 22.75 24.47 16.50
N VAL A 644 21.44 24.66 16.36
CA VAL A 644 20.84 25.94 15.96
C VAL A 644 19.99 26.47 17.10
N SER A 645 20.06 27.78 17.35
CA SER A 645 19.22 28.44 18.34
C SER A 645 18.69 29.75 17.78
N ALA A 646 17.40 30.01 17.95
CA ALA A 646 16.75 31.27 17.61
C ALA A 646 16.09 31.86 18.87
N SER A 647 16.59 33.00 19.35
CA SER A 647 16.17 33.66 20.60
C SER A 647 15.83 35.13 20.43
#